data_AF-A0A834MFH7-F1
#
_entry.id   AF-A0A834MFH7-F1
#
_cell.length_a   1.000
_cell.length_b   1.000
_cell.length_c   1.000
_cell.angle_alpha   90.00
_cell.angle_beta   90.00
_cell.angle_gamma   90.00
#
_symmetry.space_group_name_H-M   'P 1'
#
loop_
_entity.id
_entity.type
_entity.pdbx_description
1 polymer ?
#
loop_
_entity_poly.entity_id
_entity_poly.type
_entity_poly.pdbx_seq_one_letter_code
_entity_poly.pdbx_strand_id
1 'polypeptide(L)'
;MSLFKLRQFWCTTSEDDEYFDHNSLIVTRLNSDFDYIVTASQSGVLRILDAHFQNTEEVAGEHFNANDVIVEKIFDAPILQVGCGKLVSGQQVRHLAVLHPLLLSIYSLVIKPGKTSHGNQSYLELVYEHKLRKCAYNFVVGPFGSSESRDFICVQSLDGVLTFFEQESQASYIALPDFLLPGPLSYVPKTDSFITCNSDWNIVSYKYKSLADASDDIIDPIYSKPKVSADWLYNLGEAALDVTIIDDVINNETWIMVLGEKNLFSLNDRGRLRFMKKLDYSPVCFHCYVIDTNIYTLVVSDSSMLLIYQGTTLKWSTRLDFLPISICRVFLKTIKGALVLLGEEGRLECGYLGTEPSLFVAPPLNLQELDYEKVEKELHDLEGLIKNSSKDVAVQGNVEKELTVNVIINNDIEICTFEQNLQNAANNYMCSVIVEIQPQGSFQETQVALFVQTPLKIVPNNMFYSNLSEKVTLTCYVFLDESLEVPTLSLEVKLSVISSLGVPRTITKTALLPISLILEPCSCEKENTHKLTLSTNDAPVSLQTLFSEFSHEDISSNSIAFKNAPGDTATILLGKSSERYRIQSNSLTTMSVLVEQLTSRLKNYYKNNSTYRISFISSLPLVEIFEFVKEHYSTRQMVNDIQKKLAKLSAQFRLIQKRLIVKYRSKNPTPLKNLELLLNDTYSDIIFVTEFLENAKGKLVKTQTNLSCVIYLARQLIDLMDINSGVTEMVKSTFCGRIYDLDSQAWEDVMDTCLCYLLRTVLAKNEKDQLRVAHTSFEEVKDMNKFEKHLTQVLERLQKKSIFNDGSEAEKDDEQEEEEAKYKLEAPIGSEIAVSSTRLLSARKSLLRKRHKDDVVASNQN
;
A
#
# COMPACT_ATOMS: atom_id res chain seq x y z
N MET A 1 -16.42 9.47 -31.58
CA MET A 1 -16.53 8.37 -30.59
C MET A 1 -17.91 8.45 -29.93
N SER A 2 -18.87 7.56 -30.25
CA SER A 2 -20.23 7.65 -29.67
C SER A 2 -20.78 6.36 -29.05
N LEU A 3 -20.23 5.18 -29.40
CA LEU A 3 -20.70 3.91 -28.83
C LEU A 3 -20.64 3.89 -27.30
N PHE A 4 -21.73 3.42 -26.68
CA PHE A 4 -21.90 3.32 -25.21
C PHE A 4 -21.79 4.65 -24.47
N LYS A 5 -22.05 5.76 -25.15
CA LYS A 5 -22.20 7.09 -24.55
C LYS A 5 -23.60 7.62 -24.79
N LEU A 6 -24.12 8.36 -23.81
CA LEU A 6 -25.27 9.21 -24.06
C LEU A 6 -24.81 10.39 -24.93
N ARG A 7 -25.53 10.66 -26.02
CA ARG A 7 -25.33 11.86 -26.84
C ARG A 7 -26.34 12.90 -26.39
N GLN A 8 -25.85 13.90 -25.67
CA GLN A 8 -26.62 15.08 -25.32
C GLN A 8 -26.91 15.91 -26.57
N PHE A 9 -28.14 16.44 -26.65
CA PHE A 9 -28.51 17.43 -27.65
C PHE A 9 -29.08 18.72 -27.03
N TRP A 10 -29.57 18.64 -25.80
CA TRP A 10 -30.10 19.75 -25.05
C TRP A 10 -29.73 19.56 -23.57
N CYS A 11 -29.26 20.61 -22.92
CA CYS A 11 -28.82 20.58 -21.53
C CYS A 11 -29.07 21.95 -20.93
N THR A 12 -29.53 21.99 -19.68
CA THR A 12 -29.60 23.20 -18.88
C THR A 12 -29.12 22.91 -17.47
N THR A 13 -28.57 23.91 -16.81
CA THR A 13 -28.22 23.87 -15.39
C THR A 13 -29.08 24.88 -14.66
N SER A 14 -29.55 24.52 -13.47
CA SER A 14 -30.30 25.42 -12.60
C SER A 14 -29.32 26.38 -11.88
N GLU A 15 -29.83 27.45 -11.29
CA GLU A 15 -29.01 28.41 -10.54
C GLU A 15 -28.41 27.76 -9.27
N ASP A 16 -27.34 28.35 -8.73
CA ASP A 16 -26.69 27.87 -7.50
C ASP A 16 -27.69 27.86 -6.32
N ASP A 17 -27.65 26.80 -5.49
CA ASP A 17 -28.50 26.52 -4.30
C ASP A 17 -29.89 25.86 -4.52
N GLU A 18 -30.13 25.22 -5.67
CA GLU A 18 -31.32 24.37 -5.89
C GLU A 18 -31.06 22.87 -5.64
N TYR A 19 -32.05 22.18 -5.04
CA TYR A 19 -31.98 20.74 -4.75
C TYR A 19 -33.17 19.98 -5.34
N PHE A 20 -32.90 18.82 -5.90
CA PHE A 20 -33.88 17.97 -6.57
C PHE A 20 -33.87 16.54 -6.02
N ASP A 21 -35.05 15.90 -6.01
CA ASP A 21 -35.23 14.50 -5.60
C ASP A 21 -35.87 13.69 -6.74
N HIS A 22 -36.08 12.38 -6.56
CA HIS A 22 -36.66 11.47 -7.56
C HIS A 22 -38.04 11.95 -8.05
N ASN A 23 -38.83 12.57 -7.16
CA ASN A 23 -40.17 13.11 -7.40
C ASN A 23 -40.20 14.50 -8.05
N SER A 24 -39.04 15.12 -8.28
CA SER A 24 -38.91 16.48 -8.82
C SER A 24 -39.07 16.57 -10.34
N LEU A 25 -39.02 15.44 -11.06
CA LEU A 25 -39.11 15.40 -12.52
C LEU A 25 -40.40 14.70 -12.94
N ILE A 26 -41.18 15.35 -13.79
CA ILE A 26 -42.33 14.71 -14.45
C ILE A 26 -42.42 15.12 -15.91
N VAL A 27 -42.81 14.17 -16.76
CA VAL A 27 -42.98 14.36 -18.20
C VAL A 27 -44.45 14.20 -18.52
N THR A 28 -45.09 15.25 -19.02
CA THR A 28 -46.55 15.27 -19.18
C THR A 28 -47.02 16.01 -20.42
N ARG A 29 -48.14 15.55 -20.98
CA ARG A 29 -48.86 16.24 -22.07
C ARG A 29 -49.84 17.24 -21.48
N LEU A 30 -49.43 18.49 -21.29
CA LEU A 30 -50.31 19.57 -20.82
C LEU A 30 -51.16 20.14 -21.96
N ASN A 31 -52.07 19.31 -22.50
CA ASN A 31 -53.01 19.66 -23.59
C ASN A 31 -52.34 19.95 -24.95
N SER A 32 -51.19 19.32 -25.19
CA SER A 32 -50.44 19.32 -26.44
C SER A 32 -50.28 17.88 -26.96
N ASP A 33 -49.94 17.74 -28.24
CA ASP A 33 -49.61 16.44 -28.87
C ASP A 33 -48.24 15.90 -28.45
N PHE A 34 -47.42 16.73 -27.79
CA PHE A 34 -46.06 16.43 -27.36
C PHE A 34 -45.91 16.60 -25.85
N ASP A 35 -44.86 15.99 -25.29
CA ASP A 35 -44.60 16.02 -23.85
C ASP A 35 -43.81 17.28 -23.47
N TYR A 36 -44.20 17.92 -22.37
CA TYR A 36 -43.42 18.95 -21.68
C TYR A 36 -42.64 18.34 -20.52
N ILE A 37 -41.45 18.88 -20.27
CA ILE A 37 -40.61 18.52 -19.12
C ILE A 37 -40.95 19.49 -18.00
N VAL A 38 -41.37 18.97 -16.86
CA VAL A 38 -41.64 19.79 -15.67
C VAL A 38 -40.64 19.42 -14.59
N THR A 39 -39.91 20.42 -14.10
CA THR A 39 -38.99 20.28 -12.99
C THR A 39 -39.47 21.10 -11.80
N ALA A 40 -39.35 20.52 -10.61
CA ALA A 40 -39.70 21.16 -9.36
C ALA A 40 -38.58 21.03 -8.34
N SER A 41 -38.05 22.18 -7.94
CA SER A 41 -37.00 22.25 -6.93
C SER A 41 -37.60 22.26 -5.52
N GLN A 42 -36.86 21.68 -4.58
CA GLN A 42 -37.16 21.80 -3.16
C GLN A 42 -36.98 23.24 -2.66
N SER A 43 -36.33 24.14 -3.42
CA SER A 43 -36.28 25.58 -3.11
C SER A 43 -37.59 26.32 -3.41
N GLY A 44 -38.57 25.66 -4.05
CA GLY A 44 -39.86 26.26 -4.41
C GLY A 44 -39.93 26.76 -5.86
N VAL A 45 -38.93 26.48 -6.70
CA VAL A 45 -38.93 26.88 -8.12
C VAL A 45 -39.55 25.78 -8.99
N LEU A 46 -40.57 26.12 -9.77
CA LEU A 46 -41.22 25.24 -10.74
C LEU A 46 -40.95 25.74 -12.16
N ARG A 47 -40.40 24.87 -13.02
CA ARG A 47 -40.13 25.17 -14.43
C ARG A 47 -40.86 24.20 -15.36
N ILE A 48 -41.48 24.73 -16.40
CA ILE A 48 -42.08 23.95 -17.51
C ILE A 48 -41.26 24.26 -18.76
N LEU A 49 -40.68 23.22 -19.35
CA LEU A 49 -39.69 23.31 -20.42
C LEU A 49 -40.17 22.55 -21.66
N ASP A 50 -39.92 23.13 -22.83
CA ASP A 50 -40.11 22.54 -24.15
C ASP A 50 -38.75 22.51 -24.87
N ALA A 51 -38.06 21.38 -24.74
CA ALA A 51 -36.75 21.19 -25.34
C ALA A 51 -36.87 21.02 -26.85
N HIS A 52 -36.35 21.99 -27.61
CA HIS A 52 -36.32 21.93 -29.07
C HIS A 52 -35.00 21.34 -29.57
N PHE A 53 -35.09 20.43 -30.55
CA PHE A 53 -33.92 19.97 -31.32
C PHE A 53 -33.80 20.79 -32.60
N GLN A 54 -32.75 21.60 -32.73
CA GLN A 54 -32.39 22.26 -34.01
C GLN A 54 -31.14 21.58 -34.58
N ASN A 55 -31.26 21.06 -35.80
CA ASN A 55 -30.15 20.41 -36.50
C ASN A 55 -29.38 21.46 -37.31
N THR A 56 -28.54 22.26 -36.66
CA THR A 56 -27.60 23.16 -37.37
C THR A 56 -26.20 22.58 -37.32
N GLU A 57 -25.71 22.14 -38.48
CA GLU A 57 -24.43 21.42 -38.67
C GLU A 57 -23.17 22.24 -38.36
N GLU A 58 -23.27 23.49 -37.87
CA GLU A 58 -22.12 24.41 -37.82
C GLU A 58 -21.47 24.64 -36.45
N VAL A 59 -22.04 24.19 -35.32
CA VAL A 59 -21.31 24.22 -34.03
C VAL A 59 -21.74 23.05 -33.15
N ALA A 60 -20.78 22.20 -32.77
CA ALA A 60 -20.96 21.19 -31.74
C ALA A 60 -21.03 21.87 -30.35
N GLY A 61 -22.15 22.56 -30.07
CA GLY A 61 -22.40 23.31 -28.84
C GLY A 61 -23.76 23.01 -28.23
N GLU A 62 -23.83 23.13 -26.90
CA GLU A 62 -24.99 22.92 -26.05
C GLU A 62 -26.11 23.92 -26.41
N HIS A 63 -27.28 23.44 -26.83
CA HIS A 63 -28.37 24.29 -27.31
C HIS A 63 -29.44 24.46 -26.22
N PHE A 64 -29.21 25.36 -25.26
CA PHE A 64 -30.27 25.93 -24.43
C PHE A 64 -30.67 27.30 -24.99
N ASN A 65 -31.94 27.48 -25.32
CA ASN A 65 -32.49 28.77 -25.68
C ASN A 65 -33.46 29.26 -24.61
N ALA A 66 -33.47 30.58 -24.35
CA ALA A 66 -34.41 31.18 -23.39
C ALA A 66 -35.89 30.90 -23.73
N ASN A 67 -36.22 30.60 -25.00
CA ASN A 67 -37.59 30.24 -25.41
C ASN A 67 -37.98 28.80 -25.04
N ASP A 68 -37.03 27.96 -24.63
CA ASP A 68 -37.32 26.60 -24.18
C ASP A 68 -38.00 26.60 -22.81
N VAL A 69 -37.87 27.69 -22.04
CA VAL A 69 -38.61 27.91 -20.79
C VAL A 69 -40.00 28.48 -21.11
N ILE A 70 -41.05 27.69 -20.87
CA ILE A 70 -42.44 28.12 -21.07
C ILE A 70 -42.93 28.91 -19.87
N VAL A 71 -42.77 28.34 -18.67
CA VAL A 71 -43.12 29.01 -17.42
C VAL A 71 -42.06 28.72 -16.39
N GLU A 72 -41.66 29.78 -15.69
CA GLU A 72 -40.94 29.68 -14.43
C GLU A 72 -41.77 30.40 -13.37
N LYS A 73 -42.09 29.69 -12.28
CA LYS A 73 -42.86 30.22 -11.17
C LYS A 73 -42.17 29.85 -9.87
N ILE A 74 -41.91 30.87 -9.05
CA ILE A 74 -41.27 30.73 -7.75
C ILE A 74 -42.37 30.74 -6.69
N PHE A 75 -42.34 29.76 -5.80
CA PHE A 75 -43.22 29.62 -4.65
C PHE A 75 -42.44 29.88 -3.36
N ASP A 76 -43.13 30.36 -2.33
CA ASP A 76 -42.52 30.62 -1.01
C ASP A 76 -42.25 29.33 -0.21
N ALA A 77 -42.80 28.19 -0.65
CA ALA A 77 -42.72 26.91 0.03
C ALA A 77 -42.04 25.85 -0.84
N PRO A 78 -41.32 24.88 -0.24
CA PRO A 78 -40.64 23.81 -0.97
C PRO A 78 -41.65 22.95 -1.73
N ILE A 79 -41.28 22.47 -2.91
CA ILE A 79 -42.08 21.52 -3.69
C ILE A 79 -41.54 20.12 -3.44
N LEU A 80 -42.39 19.22 -2.93
CA LEU A 80 -42.04 17.83 -2.62
C LEU A 80 -42.21 16.92 -3.84
N GLN A 81 -43.30 17.11 -4.59
CA GLN A 81 -43.64 16.31 -5.75
C GLN A 81 -44.56 17.09 -6.68
N VAL A 82 -44.47 16.78 -7.98
CA VAL A 82 -45.39 17.28 -9.01
C VAL A 82 -46.10 16.11 -9.68
N GLY A 83 -47.38 16.31 -9.99
CA GLY A 83 -48.23 15.33 -10.64
C GLY A 83 -49.11 15.99 -11.71
N CYS A 84 -49.72 15.18 -12.56
CA CYS A 84 -50.59 15.67 -13.63
C CYS A 84 -51.76 14.71 -13.83
N GLY A 85 -52.96 15.26 -14.03
CA GLY A 85 -54.18 14.49 -14.23
C GLY A 85 -55.38 15.38 -14.57
N LYS A 86 -56.55 14.76 -14.74
CA LYS A 86 -57.84 15.44 -14.94
C LYS A 86 -58.47 15.81 -13.60
N LEU A 87 -57.98 16.90 -13.02
CA LEU A 87 -58.21 17.22 -11.60
C LEU A 87 -59.39 18.18 -11.36
N VAL A 88 -59.99 18.75 -12.40
CA VAL A 88 -61.10 19.72 -12.26
C VAL A 88 -62.42 19.11 -12.70
N SER A 89 -63.47 19.34 -11.90
CA SER A 89 -64.82 18.89 -12.19
C SER A 89 -65.33 19.43 -13.53
N GLY A 90 -65.76 18.54 -14.42
CA GLY A 90 -66.38 18.91 -15.71
C GLY A 90 -65.41 19.31 -16.82
N GLN A 91 -64.10 19.37 -16.57
CA GLN A 91 -63.07 19.57 -17.59
C GLN A 91 -62.34 18.26 -17.90
N GLN A 92 -62.04 18.01 -19.18
CA GLN A 92 -61.21 16.86 -19.62
C GLN A 92 -59.75 17.23 -19.87
N VAL A 93 -59.42 18.48 -19.58
CA VAL A 93 -58.08 19.09 -19.69
C VAL A 93 -57.21 18.53 -18.56
N ARG A 94 -55.91 18.37 -18.82
CA ARG A 94 -54.94 18.00 -17.78
C ARG A 94 -54.45 19.23 -17.02
N HIS A 95 -54.41 19.12 -15.70
CA HIS A 95 -53.96 20.13 -14.76
C HIS A 95 -52.72 19.64 -14.01
N LEU A 96 -51.91 20.59 -13.54
CA LEU A 96 -50.70 20.32 -12.79
C LEU A 96 -51.02 20.37 -11.29
N ALA A 97 -50.72 19.29 -10.57
CA ALA A 97 -50.78 19.25 -9.11
C ALA A 97 -49.38 19.47 -8.54
N VAL A 98 -49.24 20.42 -7.61
CA VAL A 98 -47.99 20.75 -6.93
C VAL A 98 -48.21 20.50 -5.43
N LEU A 99 -47.41 19.60 -4.87
CA LEU A 99 -47.44 19.24 -3.45
C LEU A 99 -46.36 19.99 -2.69
N HIS A 100 -46.79 20.75 -1.70
CA HIS A 100 -45.94 21.34 -0.65
C HIS A 100 -46.16 20.57 0.67
N PRO A 101 -45.33 20.80 1.71
CA PRO A 101 -45.48 20.08 2.98
C PRO A 101 -46.87 20.16 3.60
N LEU A 102 -47.54 21.31 3.57
CA LEU A 102 -48.86 21.53 4.18
C LEU A 102 -49.94 22.01 3.20
N LEU A 103 -49.65 22.01 1.90
CA LEU A 103 -50.54 22.56 0.89
C LEU A 103 -50.47 21.71 -0.39
N LEU A 104 -51.62 21.36 -0.94
CA LEU A 104 -51.73 20.81 -2.28
C LEU A 104 -52.38 21.85 -3.17
N SER A 105 -51.71 22.27 -4.23
CA SER A 105 -52.18 23.34 -5.12
C SER A 105 -52.30 22.84 -6.56
N ILE A 106 -53.37 23.26 -7.24
CA ILE A 106 -53.68 22.79 -8.59
C ILE A 106 -53.70 23.95 -9.56
N TYR A 107 -52.89 23.84 -10.60
CA TYR A 107 -52.67 24.87 -11.60
C TYR A 107 -53.14 24.43 -12.98
N SER A 108 -53.65 25.39 -13.74
CA SER A 108 -53.89 25.28 -15.16
C SER A 108 -52.82 26.06 -15.93
N LEU A 109 -52.22 25.43 -16.93
CA LEU A 109 -51.29 26.10 -17.84
C LEU A 109 -52.10 26.83 -18.92
N VAL A 110 -52.05 28.17 -18.90
CA VAL A 110 -52.72 29.01 -19.90
C VAL A 110 -51.67 29.60 -20.84
N ILE A 111 -51.74 29.25 -22.13
CA ILE A 111 -50.86 29.76 -23.17
C ILE A 111 -51.65 30.72 -24.06
N LYS A 112 -51.35 32.01 -24.00
CA LYS A 112 -51.93 33.04 -24.88
C LYS A 112 -51.02 33.22 -26.10
N PRO A 113 -51.49 32.90 -27.33
CA PRO A 113 -50.65 32.96 -28.52
C PRO A 113 -50.38 34.42 -28.92
N GLY A 114 -49.10 34.73 -29.18
CA GLY A 114 -48.66 36.00 -29.76
C GLY A 114 -48.58 35.96 -31.28
N LYS A 115 -48.28 37.11 -31.91
CA LYS A 115 -48.09 37.20 -33.38
C LYS A 115 -46.84 36.48 -33.89
N THR A 116 -45.87 36.22 -33.02
CA THR A 116 -44.63 35.47 -33.26
C THR A 116 -44.39 34.52 -32.09
N SER A 117 -43.55 33.48 -32.25
CA SER A 117 -43.20 32.53 -31.18
C SER A 117 -42.73 33.21 -29.89
N HIS A 118 -41.92 34.27 -30.00
CA HIS A 118 -41.45 35.09 -28.87
C HIS A 118 -42.53 35.96 -28.19
N GLY A 119 -43.75 36.01 -28.74
CA GLY A 119 -44.87 36.78 -28.21
C GLY A 119 -45.89 35.95 -27.45
N ASN A 120 -45.67 34.63 -27.33
CA ASN A 120 -46.54 33.76 -26.55
C ASN A 120 -46.36 34.06 -25.06
N GLN A 121 -47.46 34.37 -24.38
CA GLN A 121 -47.46 34.57 -22.93
C GLN A 121 -48.07 33.35 -22.26
N SER A 122 -47.24 32.62 -21.52
CA SER A 122 -47.65 31.47 -20.73
C SER A 122 -47.57 31.80 -19.25
N TYR A 123 -48.62 31.44 -18.50
CA TYR A 123 -48.64 31.56 -17.05
C TYR A 123 -49.42 30.42 -16.41
N LEU A 124 -49.14 30.16 -15.14
CA LEU A 124 -49.84 29.16 -14.34
C LEU A 124 -50.92 29.83 -13.49
N GLU A 125 -52.17 29.55 -13.84
CA GLU A 125 -53.36 30.00 -13.13
C GLU A 125 -53.73 29.01 -12.02
N LEU A 126 -53.85 29.50 -10.78
CA LEU A 126 -54.29 28.69 -9.64
C LEU A 126 -55.79 28.42 -9.79
N VAL A 127 -56.18 27.15 -9.84
CA VAL A 127 -57.60 26.76 -9.92
C VAL A 127 -58.18 26.64 -8.51
N TYR A 128 -57.54 25.86 -7.65
CA TYR A 128 -57.90 25.70 -6.24
C TYR A 128 -56.72 25.15 -5.42
N GLU A 129 -56.87 25.19 -4.10
CA GLU A 129 -55.88 24.70 -3.14
C GLU A 129 -56.54 23.91 -2.00
N HIS A 130 -55.83 22.91 -1.48
CA HIS A 130 -56.21 22.11 -0.33
C HIS A 130 -55.18 22.28 0.78
N LYS A 131 -55.64 22.68 1.96
CA LYS A 131 -54.78 22.77 3.16
C LYS A 131 -54.68 21.41 3.82
N LEU A 132 -53.46 20.91 3.96
CA LEU A 132 -53.20 19.61 4.58
C LEU A 132 -53.08 19.77 6.09
N ARG A 133 -53.72 18.88 6.85
CA ARG A 133 -53.63 18.87 8.33
C ARG A 133 -52.27 18.38 8.83
N LYS A 134 -51.58 17.58 8.01
CA LYS A 134 -50.31 16.92 8.32
C LYS A 134 -49.29 17.18 7.22
N CYS A 135 -48.01 17.08 7.57
CA CYS A 135 -46.93 17.17 6.60
C CYS A 135 -46.99 15.99 5.61
N ALA A 136 -47.06 16.31 4.32
CA ALA A 136 -47.06 15.34 3.23
C ALA A 136 -45.65 14.77 2.98
N TYR A 137 -45.61 13.57 2.42
CA TYR A 137 -44.40 12.91 1.92
C TYR A 137 -44.44 12.82 0.38
N ASN A 138 -45.44 12.11 -0.14
CA ASN A 138 -45.68 11.95 -1.58
C ASN A 138 -47.20 11.90 -1.85
N PHE A 139 -47.58 11.84 -3.12
CA PHE A 139 -48.95 11.61 -3.56
C PHE A 139 -49.00 10.80 -4.85
N VAL A 140 -50.18 10.25 -5.10
CA VAL A 140 -50.50 9.53 -6.34
C VAL A 140 -51.77 10.10 -6.96
N VAL A 141 -51.77 10.16 -8.28
CA VAL A 141 -52.92 10.60 -9.10
C VAL A 141 -53.45 9.40 -9.87
N GLY A 142 -54.77 9.23 -9.88
CA GLY A 142 -55.39 8.24 -10.74
C GLY A 142 -56.92 8.20 -10.65
N PRO A 143 -57.56 7.44 -11.55
CA PRO A 143 -59.01 7.27 -11.55
C PRO A 143 -59.43 6.27 -10.46
N PHE A 144 -59.46 6.70 -9.19
CA PHE A 144 -59.89 5.84 -8.09
C PHE A 144 -61.37 5.46 -8.25
N GLY A 145 -61.71 4.21 -7.93
CA GLY A 145 -63.08 3.70 -8.06
C GLY A 145 -63.51 3.44 -9.51
N SER A 146 -62.55 3.30 -10.45
CA SER A 146 -62.80 3.09 -11.88
C SER A 146 -63.60 4.20 -12.57
N SER A 147 -63.32 5.46 -12.23
CA SER A 147 -63.92 6.62 -12.89
C SER A 147 -63.23 6.93 -14.23
N GLU A 148 -63.94 6.78 -15.36
CA GLU A 148 -63.31 6.87 -16.70
C GLU A 148 -62.85 8.29 -17.12
N SER A 149 -63.36 9.33 -16.45
CA SER A 149 -63.24 10.72 -16.93
C SER A 149 -62.68 11.71 -15.89
N ARG A 150 -62.31 11.22 -14.70
CA ARG A 150 -61.85 12.05 -13.58
C ARG A 150 -60.65 11.37 -12.95
N ASP A 151 -59.66 12.17 -12.57
CA ASP A 151 -58.55 11.71 -11.75
C ASP A 151 -58.69 12.32 -10.36
N PHE A 152 -58.39 11.51 -9.36
CA PHE A 152 -58.40 11.87 -7.95
C PHE A 152 -56.98 11.82 -7.39
N ILE A 153 -56.78 12.43 -6.22
CA ILE A 153 -55.46 12.54 -5.59
C ILE A 153 -55.49 11.84 -4.23
N CYS A 154 -54.48 11.01 -3.96
CA CYS A 154 -54.23 10.46 -2.64
C CYS A 154 -52.87 10.97 -2.15
N VAL A 155 -52.85 11.70 -1.05
CA VAL A 155 -51.62 12.22 -0.43
C VAL A 155 -51.27 11.38 0.80
N GLN A 156 -50.03 10.89 0.84
CA GLN A 156 -49.46 10.20 2.00
C GLN A 156 -48.75 11.21 2.91
N SER A 157 -49.12 11.23 4.18
CA SER A 157 -48.40 12.00 5.21
C SER A 157 -47.15 11.26 5.69
N LEU A 158 -46.19 12.00 6.27
CA LEU A 158 -45.03 11.42 6.96
C LEU A 158 -45.39 10.43 8.07
N ASP A 159 -46.56 10.58 8.72
CA ASP A 159 -47.03 9.67 9.78
C ASP A 159 -47.83 8.46 9.25
N GLY A 160 -47.90 8.26 7.93
CA GLY A 160 -48.60 7.11 7.34
C GLY A 160 -50.12 7.24 7.22
N VAL A 161 -50.66 8.47 7.29
CA VAL A 161 -52.06 8.76 6.95
C VAL A 161 -52.19 9.02 5.47
N LEU A 162 -53.10 8.31 4.80
CA LEU A 162 -53.54 8.56 3.42
C LEU A 162 -54.73 9.50 3.45
N THR A 163 -54.69 10.58 2.67
CA THR A 163 -55.77 11.56 2.52
C THR A 163 -56.24 11.59 1.08
N PHE A 164 -57.53 11.34 0.86
CA PHE A 164 -58.15 11.24 -0.45
C PHE A 164 -58.86 12.55 -0.81
N PHE A 165 -58.58 13.06 -2.00
CA PHE A 165 -59.19 14.27 -2.56
C PHE A 165 -59.93 13.91 -3.85
N GLU A 166 -61.25 14.08 -3.82
CA GLU A 166 -62.11 14.06 -4.99
C GLU A 166 -62.17 15.47 -5.59
N GLN A 167 -61.17 15.78 -6.43
CA GLN A 167 -61.03 17.06 -7.12
C GLN A 167 -61.05 18.25 -6.14
N GLU A 168 -62.08 19.10 -6.18
CA GLU A 168 -62.20 20.28 -5.31
C GLU A 168 -62.61 19.94 -3.86
N SER A 169 -62.95 18.69 -3.57
CA SER A 169 -63.42 18.26 -2.25
C SER A 169 -62.49 17.22 -1.61
N GLN A 170 -62.30 17.33 -0.29
CA GLN A 170 -61.63 16.28 0.48
C GLN A 170 -62.65 15.19 0.80
N ALA A 171 -62.35 13.93 0.42
CA ALA A 171 -63.26 12.80 0.57
C ALA A 171 -63.09 12.12 1.93
N SER A 172 -61.91 11.53 2.19
CA SER A 172 -61.67 10.75 3.42
C SER A 172 -60.19 10.73 3.80
N TYR A 173 -59.88 10.27 5.02
CA TYR A 173 -58.49 10.07 5.46
C TYR A 173 -58.35 8.86 6.38
N ILE A 174 -57.28 8.08 6.22
CA ILE A 174 -57.12 6.75 6.84
C ILE A 174 -55.65 6.56 7.25
N ALA A 175 -55.40 6.00 8.44
CA ALA A 175 -54.05 5.59 8.84
C ALA A 175 -53.72 4.17 8.35
N LEU A 176 -52.51 4.00 7.81
CA LEU A 176 -51.97 2.68 7.48
C LEU A 176 -51.61 1.90 8.75
N PRO A 177 -51.84 0.57 8.78
CA PRO A 177 -51.42 -0.28 9.89
C PRO A 177 -49.89 -0.46 9.91
N ASP A 178 -49.32 -0.63 11.11
CA ASP A 178 -47.89 -0.97 11.33
C ASP A 178 -46.90 -0.10 10.54
N PHE A 179 -47.12 1.22 10.60
CA PHE A 179 -46.34 2.23 9.91
C PHE A 179 -45.21 2.80 10.80
N LEU A 180 -43.97 2.80 10.30
CA LEU A 180 -42.84 3.47 10.94
C LEU A 180 -42.22 4.56 10.03
N LEU A 181 -42.04 4.25 8.74
CA LEU A 181 -41.48 5.15 7.73
C LEU A 181 -42.35 5.13 6.47
N PRO A 182 -42.51 6.28 5.78
CA PRO A 182 -43.19 6.33 4.49
C PRO A 182 -42.35 5.64 3.43
N GLY A 183 -43.05 4.97 2.50
CA GLY A 183 -42.45 4.34 1.33
C GLY A 183 -43.09 4.86 0.04
N PRO A 184 -42.65 4.38 -1.12
CA PRO A 184 -43.26 4.73 -2.40
C PRO A 184 -44.73 4.28 -2.45
N LEU A 185 -45.61 5.16 -2.94
CA LEU A 185 -47.04 4.93 -3.05
C LEU A 185 -47.47 5.02 -4.52
N SER A 186 -48.06 3.95 -5.04
CA SER A 186 -48.51 3.87 -6.44
C SER A 186 -49.90 3.25 -6.55
N TYR A 187 -50.69 3.62 -7.56
CA TYR A 187 -52.07 3.17 -7.74
C TYR A 187 -52.19 2.29 -9.00
N VAL A 188 -52.83 1.13 -8.86
CA VAL A 188 -53.12 0.20 -9.96
C VAL A 188 -54.57 0.40 -10.43
N PRO A 189 -54.80 0.98 -11.63
CA PRO A 189 -56.15 1.23 -12.15
C PRO A 189 -56.98 -0.04 -12.36
N LYS A 190 -56.36 -1.12 -12.83
CA LYS A 190 -57.05 -2.37 -13.20
C LYS A 190 -57.67 -3.10 -12.00
N THR A 191 -56.99 -3.11 -10.86
CA THR A 191 -57.44 -3.76 -9.63
C THR A 191 -58.04 -2.79 -8.62
N ASP A 192 -58.04 -1.49 -8.92
CA ASP A 192 -58.49 -0.40 -8.04
C ASP A 192 -57.83 -0.53 -6.65
N SER A 193 -56.51 -0.60 -6.64
CA SER A 193 -55.70 -0.87 -5.45
C SER A 193 -54.47 0.02 -5.34
N PHE A 194 -54.17 0.45 -4.11
CA PHE A 194 -52.96 1.18 -3.73
C PHE A 194 -51.88 0.21 -3.30
N ILE A 195 -50.68 0.42 -3.81
CA ILE A 195 -49.49 -0.35 -3.49
C ILE A 195 -48.52 0.53 -2.71
N THR A 196 -48.07 0.04 -1.57
CA THR A 196 -47.05 0.69 -0.74
C THR A 196 -46.10 -0.35 -0.17
N CYS A 197 -44.88 0.04 0.16
CA CYS A 197 -43.96 -0.79 0.94
C CYS A 197 -44.14 -0.48 2.43
N ASN A 198 -44.30 -1.51 3.27
CA ASN A 198 -44.35 -1.36 4.72
C ASN A 198 -42.95 -1.46 5.34
N SER A 199 -42.84 -1.14 6.64
CA SER A 199 -41.56 -1.15 7.35
C SER A 199 -41.01 -2.55 7.64
N ASP A 200 -41.81 -3.60 7.45
CA ASP A 200 -41.38 -5.02 7.51
C ASP A 200 -40.85 -5.55 6.15
N TRP A 201 -40.55 -4.64 5.20
CA TRP A 201 -40.09 -4.96 3.84
C TRP A 201 -41.08 -5.77 3.00
N ASN A 202 -42.37 -5.64 3.28
CA ASN A 202 -43.44 -6.22 2.47
C ASN A 202 -44.04 -5.15 1.55
N ILE A 203 -44.21 -5.50 0.27
CA ILE A 203 -45.14 -4.78 -0.60
C ILE A 203 -46.55 -5.19 -0.21
N VAL A 204 -47.38 -4.18 0.05
CA VAL A 204 -48.76 -4.34 0.47
C VAL A 204 -49.68 -3.72 -0.57
N SER A 205 -50.73 -4.44 -0.92
CA SER A 205 -51.83 -3.93 -1.76
C SER A 205 -53.08 -3.71 -0.92
N TYR A 206 -53.64 -2.51 -0.99
CA TYR A 206 -54.90 -2.12 -0.36
C TYR A 206 -55.93 -1.73 -1.42
N LYS A 207 -57.07 -2.42 -1.44
CA LYS A 207 -58.19 -2.05 -2.34
C LYS A 207 -58.80 -0.73 -1.91
N TYR A 208 -59.13 0.13 -2.88
CA TYR A 208 -59.73 1.44 -2.62
C TYR A 208 -61.04 1.32 -1.83
N LYS A 209 -61.91 0.37 -2.18
CA LYS A 209 -63.16 0.11 -1.43
C LYS A 209 -62.92 -0.23 0.04
N SER A 210 -61.95 -1.09 0.32
CA SER A 210 -61.62 -1.47 1.71
C SER A 210 -61.02 -0.32 2.51
N LEU A 211 -60.34 0.61 1.84
CA LEU A 211 -59.90 1.85 2.46
C LEU A 211 -61.10 2.76 2.73
N ALA A 212 -61.92 3.05 1.73
CA ALA A 212 -63.11 3.90 1.87
C ALA A 212 -64.10 3.40 2.93
N ASP A 213 -64.29 2.07 3.07
CA ASP A 213 -65.13 1.48 4.12
C ASP A 213 -64.55 1.65 5.54
N ALA A 214 -63.23 1.84 5.66
CA ALA A 214 -62.53 1.94 6.92
C ALA A 214 -62.31 3.39 7.40
N SER A 215 -62.68 4.40 6.59
CA SER A 215 -62.60 5.79 7.01
C SER A 215 -63.79 6.16 7.90
N ASP A 216 -63.51 6.49 9.17
CA ASP A 216 -64.46 7.08 10.11
C ASP A 216 -64.19 8.59 10.24
N ASP A 217 -65.14 9.44 9.85
CA ASP A 217 -64.99 10.91 9.86
C ASP A 217 -64.94 11.55 11.27
N ILE A 218 -65.19 10.76 12.33
CA ILE A 218 -65.49 11.28 13.68
C ILE A 218 -64.27 11.26 14.61
N ILE A 219 -63.25 10.43 14.36
CA ILE A 219 -62.09 10.23 15.25
C ILE A 219 -60.79 10.40 14.47
N ASP A 220 -59.80 11.09 15.04
CA ASP A 220 -58.47 11.18 14.44
C ASP A 220 -57.86 9.76 14.30
N PRO A 221 -57.31 9.39 13.13
CA PRO A 221 -56.97 8.00 12.79
C PRO A 221 -55.67 7.53 13.44
N ILE A 222 -55.04 8.39 14.25
CA ILE A 222 -53.90 8.01 15.09
C ILE A 222 -54.41 7.31 16.37
N TYR A 223 -55.60 7.70 16.85
CA TYR A 223 -56.22 7.15 18.06
C TYR A 223 -57.20 6.02 17.75
N SER A 224 -57.84 6.06 16.58
CA SER A 224 -58.52 4.91 15.98
C SER A 224 -57.45 4.06 15.28
N LYS A 225 -57.29 2.78 15.63
CA LYS A 225 -56.53 1.83 14.79
C LYS A 225 -57.51 1.20 13.80
N PRO A 226 -57.73 1.77 12.60
CA PRO A 226 -58.59 1.13 11.62
C PRO A 226 -57.99 -0.22 11.24
N LYS A 227 -58.78 -1.30 11.37
CA LYS A 227 -58.37 -2.65 10.97
C LYS A 227 -58.51 -2.78 9.45
N VAL A 228 -57.64 -2.12 8.70
CA VAL A 228 -57.55 -2.30 7.24
C VAL A 228 -56.81 -3.60 6.95
N SER A 229 -57.47 -4.55 6.29
CA SER A 229 -56.83 -5.77 5.80
C SER A 229 -56.20 -5.54 4.43
N ALA A 230 -54.94 -5.95 4.27
CA ALA A 230 -54.29 -6.03 2.97
C ALA A 230 -54.97 -7.07 2.07
N ASP A 231 -55.07 -6.79 0.77
CA ASP A 231 -55.54 -7.74 -0.24
C ASP A 231 -54.51 -8.85 -0.48
N TRP A 232 -53.24 -8.46 -0.56
CA TRP A 232 -52.10 -9.36 -0.61
C TRP A 232 -50.84 -8.67 -0.08
N LEU A 233 -49.88 -9.50 0.33
CA LEU A 233 -48.60 -9.11 0.90
C LEU A 233 -47.48 -9.91 0.21
N TYR A 234 -46.38 -9.27 -0.14
CA TYR A 234 -45.20 -9.92 -0.70
C TYR A 234 -43.93 -9.41 -0.03
N ASN A 235 -43.17 -10.30 0.62
CA ASN A 235 -41.93 -9.95 1.29
C ASN A 235 -40.78 -9.81 0.29
N LEU A 236 -40.21 -8.60 0.20
CA LEU A 236 -39.04 -8.30 -0.64
C LEU A 236 -37.73 -8.72 0.02
N GLY A 237 -37.66 -8.67 1.36
CA GLY A 237 -36.43 -8.82 2.13
C GLY A 237 -35.52 -7.59 2.15
N GLU A 238 -35.95 -6.48 1.53
CA GLU A 238 -35.27 -5.18 1.52
C GLU A 238 -36.27 -4.02 1.33
N ALA A 239 -35.84 -2.79 1.58
CA ALA A 239 -36.65 -1.60 1.35
C ALA A 239 -36.82 -1.31 -0.16
N ALA A 240 -37.97 -0.77 -0.54
CA ALA A 240 -38.24 -0.30 -1.89
C ALA A 240 -37.89 1.19 -2.00
N LEU A 241 -37.06 1.53 -2.98
CA LEU A 241 -36.73 2.91 -3.34
C LEU A 241 -37.89 3.55 -4.11
N ASP A 242 -38.38 2.86 -5.14
CA ASP A 242 -39.44 3.38 -6.01
C ASP A 242 -40.28 2.24 -6.62
N VAL A 243 -41.54 2.55 -6.96
CA VAL A 243 -42.55 1.62 -7.48
C VAL A 243 -43.23 2.23 -8.69
N THR A 244 -42.99 1.64 -9.86
CA THR A 244 -43.63 2.06 -11.13
C THR A 244 -44.64 1.02 -11.58
N ILE A 245 -45.83 1.48 -11.94
CA ILE A 245 -46.91 0.62 -12.44
C ILE A 245 -47.08 0.89 -13.94
N ILE A 246 -47.10 -0.18 -14.72
CA ILE A 246 -47.36 -0.11 -16.16
C ILE A 246 -48.53 -1.01 -16.51
N ASP A 247 -49.59 -0.42 -17.05
CA ASP A 247 -50.68 -1.14 -17.68
C ASP A 247 -50.39 -1.32 -19.18
N ASP A 248 -50.19 -2.57 -19.61
CA ASP A 248 -50.15 -2.92 -21.03
C ASP A 248 -51.58 -3.11 -21.55
N VAL A 249 -52.10 -2.07 -22.19
CA VAL A 249 -53.45 -2.04 -22.76
C VAL A 249 -53.62 -3.10 -23.86
N ILE A 250 -52.55 -3.47 -24.58
CA ILE A 250 -52.61 -4.39 -25.72
C ILE A 250 -52.82 -5.82 -25.24
N ASN A 251 -52.07 -6.25 -24.23
CA ASN A 251 -52.14 -7.61 -23.68
C ASN A 251 -53.04 -7.73 -22.44
N ASN A 252 -53.59 -6.61 -21.95
CA ASN A 252 -54.39 -6.52 -20.73
C ASN A 252 -53.63 -7.08 -19.51
N GLU A 253 -52.34 -6.82 -19.42
CA GLU A 253 -51.47 -7.23 -18.32
C GLU A 253 -50.94 -6.01 -17.55
N THR A 254 -50.89 -6.11 -16.22
CA THR A 254 -50.26 -5.09 -15.39
C THR A 254 -48.90 -5.56 -14.90
N TRP A 255 -47.94 -4.66 -14.96
CA TRP A 255 -46.58 -4.85 -14.48
C TRP A 255 -46.35 -3.92 -13.31
N ILE A 256 -46.17 -4.49 -12.12
CA ILE A 256 -45.77 -3.75 -10.93
C ILE A 256 -44.27 -3.94 -10.80
N MET A 257 -43.51 -2.91 -11.17
CA MET A 257 -42.06 -2.93 -11.10
C MET A 257 -41.61 -2.22 -9.83
N VAL A 258 -40.81 -2.91 -9.02
CA VAL A 258 -40.29 -2.37 -7.77
C VAL A 258 -38.78 -2.40 -7.77
N LEU A 259 -38.19 -1.25 -7.53
CA LEU A 259 -36.75 -1.10 -7.35
C LEU A 259 -36.44 -1.15 -5.85
N GLY A 260 -35.76 -2.21 -5.42
CA GLY A 260 -35.17 -2.28 -4.09
C GLY A 260 -33.74 -1.74 -4.08
N GLU A 261 -33.11 -1.74 -2.91
CA GLU A 261 -31.71 -1.33 -2.75
C GLU A 261 -30.72 -2.23 -3.50
N LYS A 262 -31.04 -3.51 -3.72
CA LYS A 262 -30.15 -4.48 -4.39
C LYS A 262 -30.83 -5.31 -5.47
N ASN A 263 -32.15 -5.37 -5.51
CA ASN A 263 -32.87 -6.18 -6.48
C ASN A 263 -33.94 -5.37 -7.20
N LEU A 264 -34.16 -5.73 -8.47
CA LEU A 264 -35.30 -5.30 -9.27
C LEU A 264 -36.34 -6.41 -9.28
N PHE A 265 -37.57 -6.09 -8.89
CA PHE A 265 -38.69 -7.01 -8.83
C PHE A 265 -39.74 -6.66 -9.88
N SER A 266 -40.36 -7.68 -10.45
CA SER A 266 -41.54 -7.55 -11.31
C SER A 266 -42.65 -8.43 -10.75
N LEU A 267 -43.75 -7.81 -10.31
CA LEU A 267 -44.93 -8.49 -9.78
C LEU A 267 -46.13 -8.35 -10.75
N ASN A 268 -47.05 -9.32 -10.71
CA ASN A 268 -48.37 -9.20 -11.31
C ASN A 268 -49.33 -8.47 -10.38
N ASP A 269 -50.40 -7.92 -10.94
CA ASP A 269 -51.81 -8.18 -10.59
C ASP A 269 -52.14 -8.54 -9.13
N ARG A 270 -51.75 -9.77 -8.80
CA ARG A 270 -52.12 -10.53 -7.59
C ARG A 270 -50.97 -10.68 -6.59
N GLY A 271 -49.90 -9.90 -6.73
CA GLY A 271 -48.72 -9.97 -5.86
C GLY A 271 -47.82 -11.20 -6.10
N ARG A 272 -47.91 -11.84 -7.27
CA ARG A 272 -47.02 -12.95 -7.65
C ARG A 272 -45.81 -12.42 -8.40
N LEU A 273 -44.63 -12.92 -8.07
CA LEU A 273 -43.37 -12.59 -8.75
C LEU A 273 -43.34 -13.18 -10.17
N ARG A 274 -43.14 -12.33 -11.18
CA ARG A 274 -42.82 -12.73 -12.56
C ARG A 274 -41.36 -13.09 -12.67
N PHE A 275 -40.51 -12.15 -12.27
CA PHE A 275 -39.07 -12.30 -12.24
C PHE A 275 -38.47 -11.36 -11.22
N MET A 276 -37.27 -11.71 -10.78
CA MET A 276 -36.41 -10.89 -9.94
C MET A 276 -35.04 -10.84 -10.60
N LYS A 277 -34.40 -9.67 -10.58
CA LYS A 277 -33.01 -9.49 -10.99
C LYS A 277 -32.22 -8.92 -9.81
N LYS A 278 -31.25 -9.68 -9.32
CA LYS A 278 -30.23 -9.15 -8.41
C LYS A 278 -29.30 -8.21 -9.18
N LEU A 279 -29.11 -7.02 -8.64
CA LEU A 279 -28.20 -6.00 -9.15
C LEU A 279 -26.88 -6.12 -8.35
N ASP A 280 -25.76 -6.16 -9.06
CA ASP A 280 -24.43 -6.21 -8.44
C ASP A 280 -23.90 -4.80 -8.11
N TYR A 281 -24.75 -3.79 -8.25
CA TYR A 281 -24.51 -2.38 -7.99
C TYR A 281 -25.73 -1.79 -7.25
N SER A 282 -25.55 -0.65 -6.57
CA SER A 282 -26.62 0.12 -5.94
C SER A 282 -27.35 0.96 -7.01
N PRO A 283 -28.66 0.72 -7.23
CA PRO A 283 -29.43 1.56 -8.12
C PRO A 283 -29.81 2.87 -7.41
N VAL A 284 -29.83 3.97 -8.17
CA VAL A 284 -30.28 5.29 -7.67
C VAL A 284 -31.71 5.55 -8.11
N CYS A 285 -31.97 5.42 -9.41
CA CYS A 285 -33.29 5.64 -9.99
C CYS A 285 -33.56 4.67 -11.13
N PHE A 286 -34.84 4.49 -11.45
CA PHE A 286 -35.25 3.66 -12.56
C PHE A 286 -36.50 4.19 -13.25
N HIS A 287 -36.68 3.80 -14.50
CA HIS A 287 -37.90 4.10 -15.25
C HIS A 287 -38.23 2.92 -16.16
N CYS A 288 -39.50 2.54 -16.17
CA CYS A 288 -39.97 1.40 -16.93
C CYS A 288 -40.91 1.85 -18.06
N TYR A 289 -40.81 1.21 -19.22
CA TYR A 289 -41.75 1.42 -20.33
C TYR A 289 -41.93 0.14 -21.15
N VAL A 290 -43.01 0.06 -21.93
CA VAL A 290 -43.30 -1.09 -22.80
C VAL A 290 -43.13 -0.69 -24.27
N ILE A 291 -42.45 -1.53 -25.06
CA ILE A 291 -42.37 -1.45 -26.52
C ILE A 291 -42.70 -2.83 -27.08
N ASP A 292 -43.65 -2.91 -28.02
CA ASP A 292 -44.00 -4.12 -28.78
C ASP A 292 -44.11 -5.36 -27.88
N THR A 293 -44.84 -5.25 -26.75
CA THR A 293 -45.08 -6.26 -25.70
C THR A 293 -43.94 -6.53 -24.72
N ASN A 294 -42.74 -6.01 -24.96
CA ASN A 294 -41.61 -6.20 -24.06
C ASN A 294 -41.48 -5.05 -23.07
N ILE A 295 -41.30 -5.41 -21.79
CA ILE A 295 -40.97 -4.45 -20.74
C ILE A 295 -39.48 -4.12 -20.77
N TYR A 296 -39.18 -2.84 -20.89
CA TYR A 296 -37.85 -2.28 -20.78
C TYR A 296 -37.73 -1.48 -19.49
N THR A 297 -36.63 -1.73 -18.77
CA THR A 297 -36.32 -1.06 -17.50
C THR A 297 -34.99 -0.34 -17.65
N LEU A 298 -35.02 0.98 -17.51
CA LEU A 298 -33.85 1.83 -17.40
C LEU A 298 -33.46 1.87 -15.92
N VAL A 299 -32.23 1.50 -15.58
CA VAL A 299 -31.70 1.58 -14.21
C VAL A 299 -30.41 2.37 -14.22
N VAL A 300 -30.29 3.33 -13.32
CA VAL A 300 -29.06 4.11 -13.13
C VAL A 300 -28.32 3.57 -11.90
N SER A 301 -27.03 3.28 -12.06
CA SER A 301 -26.15 2.94 -10.95
C SER A 301 -25.54 4.19 -10.28
N ASP A 302 -25.16 4.04 -9.01
CA ASP A 302 -24.32 4.98 -8.25
C ASP A 302 -23.04 5.41 -8.98
N SER A 303 -22.50 4.54 -9.82
CA SER A 303 -21.32 4.73 -10.65
C SER A 303 -21.60 5.46 -11.97
N SER A 304 -22.73 6.17 -12.08
CA SER A 304 -23.16 6.96 -13.25
C SER A 304 -23.26 6.12 -14.54
N MET A 305 -23.67 4.85 -14.44
CA MET A 305 -23.99 4.02 -15.61
C MET A 305 -25.50 3.86 -15.77
N LEU A 306 -25.99 4.10 -16.98
CA LEU A 306 -27.36 3.78 -17.37
C LEU A 306 -27.40 2.39 -18.01
N LEU A 307 -28.22 1.52 -17.45
CA LEU A 307 -28.37 0.12 -17.84
C LEU A 307 -29.80 -0.12 -18.31
N ILE A 308 -29.95 -0.64 -19.52
CA ILE A 308 -31.25 -0.90 -20.15
C ILE A 308 -31.48 -2.41 -20.16
N TYR A 309 -32.46 -2.86 -19.38
CA TYR A 309 -32.87 -4.26 -19.31
C TYR A 309 -34.12 -4.51 -20.14
N GLN A 310 -34.18 -5.67 -20.79
CA GLN A 310 -35.41 -6.29 -21.27
C GLN A 310 -35.70 -7.50 -20.36
N GLY A 311 -36.71 -7.38 -19.50
CA GLY A 311 -36.93 -8.33 -18.41
C GLY A 311 -35.70 -8.43 -17.49
N THR A 312 -35.00 -9.57 -17.50
CA THR A 312 -33.75 -9.78 -16.75
C THR A 312 -32.47 -9.65 -17.59
N THR A 313 -32.60 -9.45 -18.90
CA THR A 313 -31.47 -9.43 -19.85
C THR A 313 -30.99 -8.00 -20.09
N LEU A 314 -29.69 -7.74 -19.89
CA LEU A 314 -29.11 -6.44 -20.20
C LEU A 314 -28.99 -6.29 -21.73
N LYS A 315 -29.61 -5.25 -22.29
CA LYS A 315 -29.56 -4.95 -23.73
C LYS A 315 -28.58 -3.84 -24.08
N TRP A 316 -28.45 -2.85 -23.20
CA TRP A 316 -27.60 -1.71 -23.46
C TRP A 316 -27.01 -1.17 -22.16
N SER A 317 -25.82 -0.60 -22.24
CA SER A 317 -25.14 0.07 -21.13
C SER A 317 -24.47 1.33 -21.67
N THR A 318 -24.65 2.46 -21.00
CA THR A 318 -23.97 3.71 -21.33
C THR A 318 -23.42 4.36 -20.09
N ARG A 319 -22.21 4.91 -20.19
CA ARG A 319 -21.68 5.81 -19.16
C ARG A 319 -22.31 7.18 -19.34
N LEU A 320 -22.79 7.75 -18.23
CA LEU A 320 -23.30 9.11 -18.13
C LEU A 320 -22.18 10.06 -17.68
N ASP A 321 -22.36 11.35 -17.94
CA ASP A 321 -21.39 12.38 -17.57
C ASP A 321 -21.57 12.86 -16.12
N PHE A 322 -22.75 12.63 -15.52
CA PHE A 322 -23.09 12.93 -14.13
C PHE A 322 -24.03 11.86 -13.55
N LEU A 323 -24.31 11.92 -12.25
CA LEU A 323 -25.21 11.00 -11.56
C LEU A 323 -26.66 11.57 -11.52
N PRO A 324 -27.61 11.00 -12.29
CA PRO A 324 -29.00 11.45 -12.24
C PRO A 324 -29.78 10.79 -11.09
N ILE A 325 -30.61 11.58 -10.43
CA ILE A 325 -31.57 11.16 -9.40
C ILE A 325 -32.92 10.76 -10.01
N SER A 326 -33.28 11.34 -11.16
CA SER A 326 -34.51 10.96 -11.86
C SER A 326 -34.26 10.80 -13.35
N ILE A 327 -34.90 9.79 -13.94
CA ILE A 327 -34.82 9.47 -15.36
C ILE A 327 -36.23 9.29 -15.92
N CYS A 328 -36.49 9.88 -17.07
CA CYS A 328 -37.75 9.74 -17.77
C CYS A 328 -37.55 9.61 -19.28
N ARG A 329 -38.49 8.93 -19.95
CA ARG A 329 -38.55 8.87 -21.40
C ARG A 329 -39.53 9.92 -21.93
N VAL A 330 -39.13 10.71 -22.92
CA VAL A 330 -39.90 11.84 -23.46
C VAL A 330 -40.18 11.70 -24.95
N PHE A 331 -41.38 12.09 -25.35
CA PHE A 331 -41.77 12.26 -26.75
C PHE A 331 -41.79 13.75 -27.10
N LEU A 332 -40.64 14.25 -27.55
CA LEU A 332 -40.49 15.62 -28.05
C LEU A 332 -41.05 15.72 -29.48
N LYS A 333 -41.26 16.96 -29.95
CA LYS A 333 -41.75 17.27 -31.30
C LYS A 333 -40.95 16.61 -32.43
N THR A 334 -39.64 16.56 -32.26
CA THR A 334 -38.67 16.09 -33.26
C THR A 334 -38.21 14.66 -33.04
N ILE A 335 -38.06 14.23 -31.77
CA ILE A 335 -37.48 12.95 -31.38
C ILE A 335 -38.44 12.22 -30.46
N LYS A 336 -38.83 10.99 -30.86
CA LYS A 336 -39.63 10.10 -30.04
C LYS A 336 -38.73 9.22 -29.18
N GLY A 337 -38.91 9.25 -27.87
CA GLY A 337 -38.17 8.39 -26.93
C GLY A 337 -36.79 8.91 -26.58
N ALA A 338 -36.62 10.23 -26.49
CA ALA A 338 -35.44 10.84 -25.87
C ALA A 338 -35.41 10.51 -24.37
N LEU A 339 -34.22 10.49 -23.79
CA LEU A 339 -34.03 10.31 -22.36
C LEU A 339 -33.79 11.65 -21.70
N VAL A 340 -34.47 11.90 -20.59
CA VAL A 340 -34.30 13.09 -19.75
C VAL A 340 -33.73 12.65 -18.42
N LEU A 341 -32.64 13.28 -18.02
CA LEU A 341 -31.86 12.99 -16.83
C LEU A 341 -31.80 14.24 -15.97
N LEU A 342 -32.20 14.14 -14.70
CA LEU A 342 -32.12 15.22 -13.72
C LEU A 342 -31.14 14.84 -12.61
N GLY A 343 -30.16 15.71 -12.34
CA GLY A 343 -29.20 15.57 -11.23
C GLY A 343 -29.64 16.32 -9.98
N GLU A 344 -28.98 16.02 -8.86
CA GLU A 344 -29.22 16.65 -7.55
C GLU A 344 -29.01 18.16 -7.58
N GLU A 345 -27.94 18.59 -8.25
CA GLU A 345 -27.53 19.99 -8.41
C GLU A 345 -28.32 20.74 -9.50
N GLY A 346 -29.38 20.14 -10.03
CA GLY A 346 -30.24 20.79 -11.03
C GLY A 346 -29.71 20.79 -12.46
N ARG A 347 -28.71 19.95 -12.77
CA ARG A 347 -28.34 19.64 -14.15
C ARG A 347 -29.42 18.77 -14.79
N LEU A 348 -30.05 19.30 -15.84
CA LEU A 348 -31.08 18.62 -16.62
C LEU A 348 -30.58 18.39 -18.04
N GLU A 349 -30.45 17.13 -18.44
CA GLU A 349 -29.89 16.73 -19.73
C GLU A 349 -30.88 15.90 -20.54
N CYS A 350 -31.07 16.26 -21.82
CA CYS A 350 -31.81 15.48 -22.80
C CYS A 350 -30.83 14.85 -23.79
N GLY A 351 -30.90 13.53 -23.93
CA GLY A 351 -29.99 12.79 -24.80
C GLY A 351 -30.62 11.57 -25.47
N TYR A 352 -29.87 11.03 -26.41
CA TYR A 352 -30.15 9.76 -27.08
C TYR A 352 -28.94 8.82 -26.98
N LEU A 353 -29.14 7.52 -27.23
CA LEU A 353 -28.08 6.52 -27.11
C LEU A 353 -27.15 6.56 -28.32
N GLY A 354 -25.85 6.72 -28.11
CA GLY A 354 -24.85 6.71 -29.18
C GLY A 354 -24.56 5.31 -29.69
N THR A 355 -24.80 5.06 -30.98
CA THR A 355 -24.74 3.73 -31.60
C THR A 355 -23.55 3.51 -32.52
N GLU A 356 -22.71 4.51 -32.80
CA GLU A 356 -21.64 4.37 -33.78
C GLU A 356 -20.35 3.84 -33.14
N PRO A 357 -19.94 2.59 -33.49
CA PRO A 357 -18.64 2.06 -33.10
C PRO A 357 -17.55 2.82 -33.86
N SER A 358 -16.67 3.50 -33.13
CA SER A 358 -15.45 4.02 -33.74
C SER A 358 -14.42 2.90 -33.87
N LEU A 359 -13.84 2.74 -35.06
CA LEU A 359 -12.57 2.04 -35.21
C LEU A 359 -11.51 2.81 -34.40
N PHE A 360 -10.73 2.11 -33.59
CA PHE A 360 -9.62 2.69 -32.82
C PHE A 360 -8.50 3.08 -33.79
N VAL A 361 -8.70 4.15 -34.55
CA VAL A 361 -7.64 4.77 -35.35
C VAL A 361 -6.92 5.72 -34.42
N ALA A 362 -5.63 5.47 -34.17
CA ALA A 362 -4.81 6.44 -33.46
C ALA A 362 -5.00 7.79 -34.16
N PRO A 363 -5.35 8.88 -33.45
CA PRO A 363 -5.43 10.19 -34.07
C PRO A 363 -4.13 10.41 -34.84
N PRO A 364 -4.18 10.86 -36.12
CA PRO A 364 -2.96 11.06 -36.89
C PRO A 364 -2.05 11.93 -36.04
N LEU A 365 -0.89 11.38 -35.66
CA LEU A 365 0.12 12.14 -34.97
C LEU A 365 0.37 13.35 -35.85
N ASN A 366 0.08 14.55 -35.34
CA ASN A 366 0.72 15.75 -35.88
C ASN A 366 2.21 15.53 -35.63
N LEU A 367 2.87 14.88 -36.59
CA LEU A 367 4.31 14.79 -36.67
C LEU A 367 4.75 16.24 -36.89
N GLN A 368 5.04 16.96 -35.82
CA GLN A 368 6.11 17.94 -35.91
C GLN A 368 7.30 17.16 -36.47
N GLU A 369 7.76 17.54 -37.66
CA GLU A 369 8.93 16.94 -38.29
C GLU A 369 10.05 16.91 -37.25
N LEU A 370 10.48 15.71 -36.88
CA LEU A 370 11.60 15.53 -35.96
C LEU A 370 12.84 16.10 -36.65
N ASP A 371 13.52 17.02 -35.96
CA ASP A 371 14.76 17.63 -36.43
C ASP A 371 15.88 16.57 -36.40
N TYR A 372 16.04 15.85 -37.51
CA TYR A 372 16.96 14.71 -37.63
C TYR A 372 18.42 15.09 -37.30
N GLU A 373 18.84 16.34 -37.54
CA GLU A 373 20.19 16.79 -37.22
C GLU A 373 20.45 16.85 -35.70
N LYS A 374 19.44 17.24 -34.91
CA LYS A 374 19.56 17.26 -33.45
C LYS A 374 19.57 15.85 -32.87
N VAL A 375 18.75 14.97 -33.43
CA VAL A 375 18.70 13.56 -33.03
C VAL A 375 20.01 12.85 -33.35
N GLU A 376 20.61 13.12 -34.52
CA GLU A 376 21.88 12.50 -34.92
C GLU A 376 23.06 12.99 -34.05
N LYS A 377 23.10 14.28 -33.70
CA LYS A 377 24.09 14.82 -32.76
C LYS A 377 23.96 14.17 -31.38
N GLU A 378 22.76 14.11 -30.83
CA GLU A 378 22.51 13.49 -29.52
C GLU A 378 22.83 11.99 -29.53
N LEU A 379 22.53 11.28 -30.63
CA LEU A 379 22.88 9.87 -30.80
C LEU A 379 24.40 9.68 -30.84
N HIS A 380 25.14 10.54 -31.55
CA HIS A 380 26.59 10.47 -31.60
C HIS A 380 27.23 10.73 -30.22
N ASP A 381 26.70 11.70 -29.47
CA ASP A 381 27.13 12.00 -28.11
C ASP A 381 26.87 10.81 -27.17
N LEU A 382 25.69 10.17 -27.27
CA LEU A 382 25.35 8.98 -26.49
C LEU A 382 26.19 7.75 -26.89
N GLU A 383 26.45 7.54 -28.18
CA GLU A 383 27.37 6.48 -28.64
C GLU A 383 28.80 6.71 -28.14
N GLY A 384 29.25 7.96 -28.10
CA GLY A 384 30.51 8.35 -27.47
C GLY A 384 30.55 7.96 -25.99
N LEU A 385 29.50 8.31 -25.23
CA LEU A 385 29.36 7.93 -23.82
C LEU A 385 29.34 6.40 -23.64
N ILE A 386 28.63 5.65 -24.48
CA ILE A 386 28.57 4.19 -24.41
C ILE A 386 29.95 3.57 -24.70
N LYS A 387 30.65 4.03 -25.75
CA LYS A 387 31.99 3.53 -26.08
C LYS A 387 33.00 3.84 -24.97
N ASN A 388 32.91 5.01 -24.34
CA ASN A 388 33.78 5.40 -23.23
C ASN A 388 33.46 4.61 -21.95
N SER A 389 32.17 4.34 -21.67
CA SER A 389 31.75 3.53 -20.50
C SER A 389 32.30 2.09 -20.50
N SER A 390 32.63 1.54 -21.68
CA SER A 390 33.23 0.20 -21.80
C SER A 390 34.74 0.15 -21.49
N LYS A 391 35.41 1.31 -21.53
CA LYS A 391 36.85 1.45 -21.22
C LYS A 391 37.08 2.00 -19.81
N ASP A 392 36.11 2.72 -19.24
CA ASP A 392 36.22 3.46 -17.98
C ASP A 392 35.36 2.87 -16.84
N VAL A 393 35.63 1.62 -16.43
CA VAL A 393 35.27 1.19 -15.05
C VAL A 393 36.10 1.96 -13.99
N ALA A 394 37.17 2.64 -14.43
CA ALA A 394 38.06 3.45 -13.60
C ALA A 394 37.52 4.86 -13.25
N VAL A 395 36.48 5.38 -13.93
CA VAL A 395 35.87 6.67 -13.56
C VAL A 395 34.74 6.44 -12.56
N GLN A 396 35.07 5.81 -11.43
CA GLN A 396 34.49 6.26 -10.17
C GLN A 396 35.06 7.66 -9.96
N GLY A 397 34.30 8.71 -10.31
CA GLY A 397 34.65 10.05 -9.81
C GLY A 397 34.85 9.91 -8.30
N ASN A 398 36.09 10.11 -7.85
CA ASN A 398 36.51 9.86 -6.47
C ASN A 398 35.51 10.52 -5.53
N VAL A 399 34.58 9.74 -4.97
CA VAL A 399 33.56 10.25 -4.05
C VAL A 399 34.22 10.87 -2.83
N GLU A 400 35.42 10.41 -2.48
CA GLU A 400 36.28 10.99 -1.46
C GLU A 400 36.70 12.45 -1.73
N LYS A 401 36.68 12.91 -2.99
CA LYS A 401 36.93 14.33 -3.33
C LYS A 401 35.69 15.20 -3.13
N GLU A 402 34.48 14.64 -3.29
CA GLU A 402 33.21 15.38 -3.16
C GLU A 402 32.59 15.32 -1.75
N LEU A 403 32.88 14.26 -0.99
CA LEU A 403 32.40 14.03 0.37
C LEU A 403 33.56 13.53 1.24
N THR A 404 34.01 14.36 2.18
CA THR A 404 35.02 13.95 3.16
C THR A 404 34.33 13.50 4.45
N VAL A 405 34.60 12.26 4.86
CA VAL A 405 34.11 11.67 6.11
C VAL A 405 35.30 11.47 7.04
N ASN A 406 35.32 12.22 8.13
CA ASN A 406 36.33 12.11 9.18
C ASN A 406 35.70 11.46 10.40
N VAL A 407 36.33 10.40 10.92
CA VAL A 407 35.90 9.73 12.16
C VAL A 407 36.91 10.08 13.24
N ILE A 408 36.47 10.82 14.25
CA ILE A 408 37.26 11.24 15.40
C ILE A 408 36.81 10.40 16.60
N ILE A 409 37.73 9.66 17.19
CA ILE A 409 37.48 8.81 18.36
C ILE A 409 38.04 9.55 19.57
N ASN A 410 37.22 9.72 20.60
CA ASN A 410 37.70 10.27 21.86
C ASN A 410 38.31 9.15 22.70
N ASN A 411 39.56 9.32 23.12
CA ASN A 411 40.27 8.31 23.93
C ASN A 411 39.88 8.36 25.41
N ASP A 412 39.26 9.47 25.85
CA ASP A 412 38.73 9.61 27.20
C ASP A 412 37.39 8.88 27.32
N ILE A 413 37.36 7.89 28.21
CA ILE A 413 36.22 7.01 28.43
C ILE A 413 35.27 7.61 29.47
N GLU A 414 33.98 7.56 29.19
CA GLU A 414 32.91 8.06 30.07
C GLU A 414 32.14 6.90 30.73
N ILE A 415 31.41 7.17 31.82
CA ILE A 415 30.55 6.16 32.46
C ILE A 415 29.29 5.97 31.62
N CYS A 416 28.98 4.73 31.23
CA CYS A 416 27.85 4.47 30.35
C CYS A 416 26.49 4.77 31.02
N THR A 417 25.65 5.54 30.34
CA THR A 417 24.31 5.95 30.82
C THR A 417 23.16 5.17 30.17
N PHE A 418 23.44 4.20 29.30
CA PHE A 418 22.43 3.44 28.54
C PHE A 418 22.08 2.09 29.20
N GLU A 419 20.89 1.55 28.93
CA GLU A 419 20.46 0.23 29.42
C GLU A 419 21.36 -0.88 28.82
N GLN A 420 21.88 -1.77 29.69
CA GLN A 420 22.81 -2.84 29.36
C GLN A 420 22.39 -4.15 30.01
N ASN A 421 22.70 -5.27 29.37
CA ASN A 421 22.41 -6.62 29.88
C ASN A 421 23.51 -7.17 30.82
N LEU A 422 24.36 -6.29 31.39
CA LEU A 422 25.47 -6.66 32.28
C LEU A 422 25.00 -6.80 33.74
N GLN A 423 25.34 -7.92 34.39
CA GLN A 423 24.98 -8.18 35.80
C GLN A 423 25.73 -7.29 36.81
N ASN A 424 26.86 -6.69 36.42
CA ASN A 424 27.67 -5.80 37.26
C ASN A 424 27.82 -4.42 36.60
N ALA A 425 27.06 -3.43 37.08
CA ALA A 425 26.99 -2.08 36.50
C ALA A 425 28.12 -1.12 36.94
N ALA A 426 29.03 -1.55 37.82
CA ALA A 426 29.91 -0.62 38.55
C ALA A 426 31.10 -0.05 37.73
N ASN A 427 31.50 -0.71 36.64
CA ASN A 427 32.67 -0.32 35.81
C ASN A 427 32.32 -0.29 34.31
N ASN A 428 31.13 0.20 33.93
CA ASN A 428 30.75 0.22 32.52
C ASN A 428 31.11 1.55 31.87
N TYR A 429 31.94 1.41 30.84
CA TYR A 429 32.62 2.47 30.14
C TYR A 429 32.03 2.66 28.74
N MET A 430 31.97 3.90 28.26
CA MET A 430 31.57 4.23 26.90
C MET A 430 32.60 5.14 26.23
N CYS A 431 32.77 4.94 24.94
CA CYS A 431 33.64 5.74 24.08
C CYS A 431 32.77 6.66 23.21
N SER A 432 33.02 7.97 23.25
CA SER A 432 32.39 8.90 22.31
C SER A 432 33.13 8.91 20.97
N VAL A 433 32.38 8.79 19.89
CA VAL A 433 32.87 8.80 18.51
C VAL A 433 32.14 9.90 17.76
N ILE A 434 32.90 10.83 17.18
CA ILE A 434 32.38 11.95 16.41
C ILE A 434 32.64 11.67 14.93
N VAL A 435 31.57 11.52 14.15
CA VAL A 435 31.65 11.41 12.70
C VAL A 435 31.34 12.78 12.10
N GLU A 436 32.34 13.38 11.47
CA GLU A 436 32.19 14.63 10.74
C GLU A 436 32.07 14.34 9.24
N ILE A 437 30.98 14.82 8.64
CA ILE A 437 30.71 14.68 7.21
C ILE A 437 30.73 16.08 6.62
N GLN A 438 31.68 16.33 5.72
CA GLN A 438 31.83 17.61 5.04
C GLN A 438 31.53 17.42 3.54
N PRO A 439 30.32 17.81 3.09
CA PRO A 439 29.98 17.77 1.66
C PRO A 439 30.63 18.95 0.92
N GLN A 440 31.12 18.70 -0.29
CA GLN A 440 31.53 19.75 -1.25
C GLN A 440 30.42 20.13 -2.25
N GLY A 441 29.29 19.42 -2.23
CA GLY A 441 28.12 19.66 -3.07
C GLY A 441 26.82 19.25 -2.37
N SER A 442 25.68 19.52 -3.00
CA SER A 442 24.37 19.14 -2.45
C SER A 442 24.05 17.68 -2.73
N PHE A 443 23.76 16.92 -1.67
CA PHE A 443 23.37 15.52 -1.75
C PHE A 443 21.98 15.29 -1.20
N GLN A 444 21.24 14.35 -1.79
CA GLN A 444 19.91 13.95 -1.37
C GLN A 444 19.96 12.58 -0.70
N GLU A 445 19.05 12.36 0.25
CA GLU A 445 18.82 11.08 0.91
C GLU A 445 20.12 10.41 1.41
N THR A 446 20.84 11.12 2.27
CA THR A 446 22.10 10.60 2.85
C THR A 446 21.80 9.80 4.11
N GLN A 447 22.18 8.52 4.11
CA GLN A 447 22.08 7.65 5.26
C GLN A 447 23.47 7.30 5.78
N VAL A 448 23.69 7.54 7.06
CA VAL A 448 24.91 7.18 7.80
C VAL A 448 24.57 5.96 8.65
N ALA A 449 25.32 4.87 8.47
CA ALA A 449 25.18 3.65 9.26
C ALA A 449 26.52 3.27 9.88
N LEU A 450 26.54 3.07 11.20
CA LEU A 450 27.72 2.67 11.95
C LEU A 450 27.59 1.22 12.38
N PHE A 451 28.64 0.43 12.15
CA PHE A 451 28.69 -0.99 12.45
C PHE A 451 29.87 -1.31 13.37
N VAL A 452 29.58 -2.02 14.45
CA VAL A 452 30.54 -2.73 15.31
C VAL A 452 30.13 -4.20 15.39
N GLN A 453 31.07 -5.05 15.79
CA GLN A 453 30.77 -6.46 16.03
C GLN A 453 30.21 -6.66 17.45
N THR A 454 29.19 -7.50 17.56
CA THR A 454 28.67 -8.00 18.84
C THR A 454 29.83 -8.61 19.64
N PRO A 455 29.99 -8.30 20.94
CA PRO A 455 29.00 -7.72 21.88
C PRO A 455 29.03 -6.19 22.02
N LEU A 456 29.78 -5.45 21.19
CA LEU A 456 29.75 -3.98 21.22
C LEU A 456 28.44 -3.46 20.61
N LYS A 457 27.94 -2.35 21.16
CA LYS A 457 26.74 -1.66 20.68
C LYS A 457 27.02 -0.17 20.51
N ILE A 458 26.41 0.42 19.48
CA ILE A 458 26.54 1.85 19.16
C ILE A 458 25.17 2.50 19.26
N VAL A 459 25.11 3.66 19.89
CA VAL A 459 23.92 4.51 19.93
C VAL A 459 24.29 5.95 19.55
N PRO A 460 23.66 6.56 18.51
CA PRO A 460 22.78 5.96 17.50
C PRO A 460 23.56 5.11 16.48
N ASN A 461 22.96 4.04 15.95
CA ASN A 461 23.57 3.15 14.94
C ASN A 461 23.28 3.57 13.49
N ASN A 462 22.22 4.33 13.25
CA ASN A 462 21.89 4.89 11.94
C ASN A 462 21.33 6.31 12.07
N MET A 463 21.57 7.14 11.06
CA MET A 463 21.00 8.47 10.93
C MET A 463 20.70 8.78 9.47
N PHE A 464 19.60 9.48 9.22
CA PHE A 464 19.14 9.83 7.89
C PHE A 464 18.99 11.34 7.74
N TYR A 465 19.55 11.90 6.68
CA TYR A 465 19.38 13.31 6.30
C TYR A 465 18.79 13.38 4.90
N SER A 466 17.69 14.12 4.74
CA SER A 466 17.01 14.28 3.46
C SER A 466 17.84 15.10 2.47
N ASN A 467 18.51 16.16 2.95
CA ASN A 467 19.41 16.99 2.17
C ASN A 467 20.68 17.29 2.99
N LEU A 468 21.83 17.02 2.40
CA LEU A 468 23.14 17.29 2.98
C LEU A 468 23.86 18.35 2.14
N SER A 469 24.02 19.55 2.70
CA SER A 469 24.68 20.69 2.05
C SER A 469 25.71 21.37 2.95
N GLU A 470 25.53 21.29 4.26
CA GLU A 470 26.45 21.83 5.27
C GLU A 470 27.21 20.71 5.97
N LYS A 471 28.28 21.07 6.69
CA LYS A 471 29.03 20.14 7.53
C LYS A 471 28.11 19.61 8.63
N VAL A 472 27.99 18.28 8.72
CA VAL A 472 27.22 17.60 9.76
C VAL A 472 28.15 16.85 10.69
N THR A 473 27.96 17.03 11.98
CA THR A 473 28.70 16.32 13.02
C THR A 473 27.74 15.43 13.79
N LEU A 474 28.08 14.15 13.90
CA LEU A 474 27.27 13.13 14.52
C LEU A 474 28.04 12.50 15.68
N THR A 475 27.49 12.59 16.88
CA THR A 475 28.09 12.03 18.10
C THR A 475 27.44 10.69 18.42
N CYS A 476 28.24 9.63 18.43
CA CYS A 476 27.86 8.27 18.79
C CYS A 476 28.57 7.84 20.07
N TYR A 477 27.94 6.94 20.80
CA TYR A 477 28.54 6.28 21.96
C TYR A 477 28.64 4.79 21.71
N VAL A 478 29.83 4.22 21.93
CA VAL A 478 30.09 2.79 21.82
C VAL A 478 30.33 2.22 23.21
N PHE A 479 29.64 1.14 23.55
CA PHE A 479 29.79 0.46 24.84
C PHE A 479 29.62 -1.05 24.69
N LEU A 480 29.98 -1.79 25.74
CA LEU A 480 29.81 -3.24 25.84
C LEU A 480 28.41 -3.57 26.35
N ASP A 481 27.61 -4.34 25.59
CA ASP A 481 26.23 -4.69 25.99
C ASP A 481 26.17 -6.00 26.81
N GLU A 482 27.01 -6.97 26.43
CA GLU A 482 27.06 -8.31 27.04
C GLU A 482 28.49 -8.65 27.50
N SER A 483 28.61 -9.44 28.57
CA SER A 483 29.90 -9.95 29.07
C SER A 483 30.43 -11.10 28.21
N LEU A 484 30.62 -10.84 26.92
CA LEU A 484 31.22 -11.75 25.95
C LEU A 484 32.57 -11.21 25.48
N GLU A 485 33.32 -12.06 24.79
CA GLU A 485 34.58 -11.66 24.18
C GLU A 485 34.33 -10.87 22.90
N VAL A 486 35.21 -9.92 22.62
CA VAL A 486 35.09 -9.03 21.46
C VAL A 486 36.05 -9.48 20.36
N PRO A 487 35.56 -9.78 19.14
CA PRO A 487 36.43 -10.24 18.07
C PRO A 487 37.39 -9.16 17.54
N THR A 488 36.88 -7.93 17.37
CA THR A 488 37.60 -6.80 16.77
C THR A 488 37.18 -5.48 17.41
N LEU A 489 38.11 -4.53 17.54
CA LEU A 489 37.80 -3.15 17.94
C LEU A 489 37.51 -2.21 16.76
N SER A 490 37.31 -2.78 15.57
CA SER A 490 37.04 -2.01 14.36
C SER A 490 35.61 -1.47 14.31
N LEU A 491 35.49 -0.15 14.14
CA LEU A 491 34.27 0.57 13.83
C LEU A 491 34.22 0.81 12.31
N GLU A 492 33.13 0.42 11.67
CA GLU A 492 32.90 0.62 10.23
C GLU A 492 31.76 1.61 10.03
N VAL A 493 32.05 2.76 9.40
CA VAL A 493 31.07 3.80 9.05
C VAL A 493 30.77 3.68 7.57
N LYS A 494 29.51 3.42 7.22
CA LYS A 494 29.02 3.38 5.84
C LYS A 494 28.09 4.55 5.59
N LEU A 495 28.40 5.32 4.57
CA LEU A 495 27.62 6.46 4.10
C LEU A 495 27.01 6.08 2.75
N SER A 496 25.68 6.01 2.63
CA SER A 496 25.00 5.87 1.35
C SER A 496 24.30 7.17 0.99
N VAL A 497 24.53 7.67 -0.22
CA VAL A 497 24.15 9.01 -0.64
C VAL A 497 23.61 8.98 -2.06
N ILE A 498 22.56 9.76 -2.34
CA ILE A 498 22.11 10.01 -3.71
C ILE A 498 22.61 11.39 -4.15
N SER A 499 23.39 11.40 -5.23
CA SER A 499 23.83 12.66 -5.86
C SER A 499 22.64 13.44 -6.41
N SER A 500 22.80 14.75 -6.64
CA SER A 500 21.79 15.58 -7.33
C SER A 500 21.40 15.06 -8.72
N LEU A 501 22.24 14.19 -9.31
CA LEU A 501 22.01 13.48 -10.57
C LEU A 501 21.22 12.17 -10.41
N GLY A 502 20.79 11.82 -9.20
CA GLY A 502 20.01 10.61 -8.90
C GLY A 502 20.84 9.32 -8.84
N VAL A 503 22.18 9.40 -8.90
CA VAL A 503 23.06 8.23 -8.82
C VAL A 503 23.37 7.91 -7.35
N PRO A 504 23.06 6.69 -6.86
CA PRO A 504 23.41 6.26 -5.52
C PRO A 504 24.92 5.95 -5.43
N ARG A 505 25.56 6.43 -4.38
CA ARG A 505 26.99 6.23 -4.07
C ARG A 505 27.14 5.76 -2.63
N THR A 506 28.17 4.97 -2.36
CA THR A 506 28.48 4.47 -1.01
C THR A 506 29.94 4.71 -0.66
N ILE A 507 30.21 5.25 0.54
CA ILE A 507 31.56 5.43 1.09
C ILE A 507 31.66 4.57 2.36
N THR A 508 32.76 3.84 2.50
CA THR A 508 33.06 3.08 3.71
C THR A 508 34.35 3.62 4.35
N LYS A 509 34.31 3.90 5.65
CA LYS A 509 35.49 4.27 6.45
C LYS A 509 35.58 3.36 7.66
N THR A 510 36.80 2.98 8.03
CA THR A 510 37.07 2.15 9.21
C THR A 510 37.93 2.91 10.20
N ALA A 511 37.66 2.71 11.49
CA ALA A 511 38.38 3.34 12.59
C ALA A 511 38.57 2.32 13.73
N LEU A 512 39.57 2.48 14.58
CA LEU A 512 39.85 1.55 15.69
C LEU A 512 39.49 2.18 17.02
N LEU A 513 38.60 1.53 17.77
CA LEU A 513 38.18 1.97 19.09
C LEU A 513 39.29 1.80 20.14
N PRO A 514 39.27 2.59 21.23
CA PRO A 514 40.26 2.49 22.30
C PRO A 514 40.18 1.14 23.00
N ILE A 515 41.34 0.53 23.24
CA ILE A 515 41.42 -0.79 23.87
C ILE A 515 41.00 -0.76 25.35
N SER A 516 41.09 0.41 25.99
CA SER A 516 40.66 0.69 27.35
C SER A 516 39.15 0.55 27.57
N LEU A 517 38.34 0.50 26.50
CA LEU A 517 36.90 0.23 26.59
C LEU A 517 36.60 -1.20 27.06
N ILE A 518 37.52 -2.14 26.79
CA ILE A 518 37.28 -3.58 26.97
C ILE A 518 38.29 -4.20 27.95
N LEU A 519 39.53 -3.72 27.96
CA LEU A 519 40.62 -4.32 28.72
C LEU A 519 41.00 -3.49 29.94
N GLU A 520 41.02 -4.15 31.09
CA GLU A 520 41.56 -3.59 32.34
C GLU A 520 43.00 -4.11 32.56
N PRO A 521 43.94 -3.27 33.06
CA PRO A 521 45.30 -3.72 33.37
C PRO A 521 45.30 -4.70 34.54
N CYS A 522 46.08 -5.78 34.43
CA CYS A 522 46.18 -6.84 35.44
C CYS A 522 47.64 -7.22 35.72
N SER A 523 47.88 -8.03 36.76
CA SER A 523 49.20 -8.59 37.05
C SER A 523 49.62 -9.67 36.04
N CYS A 524 50.87 -9.64 35.59
CA CYS A 524 51.40 -10.59 34.61
C CYS A 524 51.49 -12.03 35.13
N GLU A 525 50.83 -12.97 34.45
CA GLU A 525 50.98 -14.41 34.63
C GLU A 525 52.21 -14.96 33.88
N LYS A 526 52.91 -15.92 34.50
CA LYS A 526 54.18 -16.48 33.97
C LYS A 526 54.00 -17.72 33.08
N GLU A 527 52.90 -18.46 33.23
CA GLU A 527 52.60 -19.68 32.47
C GLU A 527 51.15 -19.69 32.00
N ASN A 528 50.95 -19.53 30.70
CA ASN A 528 49.63 -19.62 30.05
C ASN A 528 49.63 -20.72 28.98
N THR A 529 48.44 -21.24 28.64
CA THR A 529 48.24 -22.39 27.73
C THR A 529 48.61 -22.07 26.28
N HIS A 530 48.12 -20.96 25.73
CA HIS A 530 48.34 -20.56 24.33
C HIS A 530 49.41 -19.47 24.25
N LYS A 531 50.36 -19.63 23.31
CA LYS A 531 51.49 -18.71 23.13
C LYS A 531 51.71 -18.41 21.65
N LEU A 532 51.64 -17.15 21.26
CA LEU A 532 51.92 -16.66 19.91
C LEU A 532 53.16 -15.76 19.93
N THR A 533 54.03 -15.90 18.93
CA THR A 533 55.25 -15.08 18.80
C THR A 533 55.27 -14.38 17.46
N LEU A 534 55.31 -13.05 17.48
CA LEU A 534 55.47 -12.18 16.32
C LEU A 534 56.94 -11.74 16.23
N SER A 535 57.55 -11.84 15.05
CA SER A 535 58.90 -11.32 14.77
C SER A 535 58.86 -9.97 14.07
N THR A 536 59.79 -9.10 14.41
CA THR A 536 59.98 -7.79 13.80
C THR A 536 61.38 -7.71 13.18
N ASN A 537 61.55 -6.92 12.12
CA ASN A 537 62.86 -6.73 11.47
C ASN A 537 63.70 -5.61 12.10
N ASP A 538 63.12 -4.80 12.97
CA ASP A 538 63.77 -3.70 13.68
C ASP A 538 63.73 -3.94 15.20
N ALA A 539 64.53 -3.16 15.93
CA ALA A 539 64.63 -3.22 17.39
C ALA A 539 63.25 -3.08 18.08
N PRO A 540 62.98 -3.87 19.14
CA PRO A 540 61.68 -3.89 19.79
C PRO A 540 61.42 -2.57 20.55
N VAL A 541 60.26 -1.97 20.29
CA VAL A 541 59.74 -0.77 20.95
C VAL A 541 59.17 -1.13 22.33
N SER A 542 59.44 -0.30 23.35
CA SER A 542 58.94 -0.48 24.71
C SER A 542 57.42 -0.60 24.76
N LEU A 543 56.90 -1.51 25.58
CA LEU A 543 55.45 -1.70 25.73
C LEU A 543 54.78 -0.49 26.40
N GLN A 544 55.50 0.25 27.26
CA GLN A 544 55.00 1.48 27.88
C GLN A 544 54.77 2.60 26.86
N THR A 545 55.60 2.67 25.81
CA THR A 545 55.40 3.65 24.72
C THR A 545 54.27 3.26 23.79
N LEU A 546 54.02 1.96 23.61
CA LEU A 546 52.92 1.47 22.78
C LEU A 546 51.58 1.55 23.52
N PHE A 547 51.56 1.36 24.84
CA PHE A 547 50.36 1.33 25.69
C PHE A 547 50.42 2.42 26.77
N SER A 548 50.62 3.68 26.37
CA SER A 548 50.74 4.82 27.28
C SER A 548 49.50 5.02 28.16
N GLU A 549 48.32 4.65 27.65
CA GLU A 549 47.00 4.74 28.32
C GLU A 549 46.91 3.93 29.62
N PHE A 550 47.75 2.90 29.79
CA PHE A 550 47.74 2.02 30.96
C PHE A 550 48.96 2.20 31.86
N SER A 551 49.79 3.22 31.62
CA SER A 551 51.06 3.40 32.32
C SER A 551 50.86 3.93 33.74
N HIS A 552 50.40 3.08 34.65
CA HIS A 552 50.44 3.32 36.11
C HIS A 552 51.75 2.76 36.71
N GLU A 553 52.16 3.27 37.88
CA GLU A 553 53.52 3.19 38.45
C GLU A 553 54.09 1.77 38.73
N ASP A 554 53.33 0.68 38.53
CA ASP A 554 53.73 -0.69 38.84
C ASP A 554 54.01 -1.61 37.61
N ILE A 555 53.98 -1.09 36.38
CA ILE A 555 54.14 -1.91 35.16
C ILE A 555 55.60 -1.96 34.72
N SER A 556 56.18 -3.17 34.66
CA SER A 556 57.52 -3.38 34.12
C SER A 556 57.60 -3.01 32.63
N SER A 557 58.68 -2.36 32.19
CA SER A 557 58.82 -1.90 30.80
C SER A 557 58.72 -3.01 29.72
N ASN A 558 58.85 -4.28 30.13
CA ASN A 558 59.00 -5.43 29.25
C ASN A 558 57.83 -6.42 29.31
N SER A 559 56.85 -6.21 30.19
CA SER A 559 55.65 -7.04 30.24
C SER A 559 54.43 -6.24 30.66
N ILE A 560 53.32 -6.47 29.96
CA ILE A 560 52.01 -5.90 30.30
C ILE A 560 50.97 -7.02 30.25
N ALA A 561 49.99 -6.98 31.15
CA ALA A 561 48.91 -7.94 31.18
C ALA A 561 47.56 -7.24 31.25
N PHE A 562 46.58 -7.84 30.59
CA PHE A 562 45.23 -7.34 30.44
C PHE A 562 44.24 -8.38 30.91
N LYS A 563 43.11 -7.91 31.41
CA LYS A 563 41.95 -8.71 31.78
C LYS A 563 40.76 -8.27 30.94
N ASN A 564 40.08 -9.23 30.31
CA ASN A 564 38.88 -8.99 29.52
C ASN A 564 37.62 -8.98 30.40
N ALA A 565 36.50 -8.49 29.88
CA ALA A 565 35.18 -8.51 30.52
C ALA A 565 34.74 -9.87 31.14
N PRO A 566 34.91 -11.04 30.48
CA PRO A 566 34.61 -12.35 31.09
C PRO A 566 35.58 -12.75 32.21
N GLY A 567 36.69 -12.04 32.39
CA GLY A 567 37.68 -12.27 33.43
C GLY A 567 38.99 -12.93 32.97
N ASP A 568 39.08 -13.32 31.69
CA ASP A 568 40.26 -13.97 31.12
C ASP A 568 41.45 -13.01 31.01
N THR A 569 42.64 -13.53 31.32
CA THR A 569 43.90 -12.77 31.37
C THR A 569 44.79 -13.07 30.18
N ALA A 570 45.39 -12.03 29.60
CA ALA A 570 46.33 -12.15 28.49
C ALA A 570 47.55 -11.25 28.72
N THR A 571 48.75 -11.78 28.49
CA THR A 571 50.03 -11.14 28.75
C THR A 571 50.82 -10.92 27.47
N ILE A 572 51.44 -9.76 27.34
CA ILE A 572 52.37 -9.43 26.25
C ILE A 572 53.78 -9.30 26.86
N LEU A 573 54.71 -10.07 26.34
CA LEU A 573 56.11 -10.12 26.75
C LEU A 573 57.00 -9.63 25.63
N LEU A 574 57.92 -8.72 25.96
CA LEU A 574 58.95 -8.23 25.06
C LEU A 574 60.23 -9.03 25.22
N GLY A 575 60.75 -9.58 24.12
CA GLY A 575 62.05 -10.26 24.11
C GLY A 575 63.19 -9.25 24.30
N LYS A 576 63.92 -9.31 25.42
CA LYS A 576 65.04 -8.39 25.69
C LYS A 576 66.23 -8.56 24.73
N SER A 577 66.41 -9.75 24.17
CA SER A 577 67.51 -10.12 23.27
C SER A 577 67.03 -10.67 21.92
N SER A 578 65.72 -10.65 21.68
CA SER A 578 65.10 -11.12 20.45
C SER A 578 64.13 -10.06 19.95
N GLU A 579 64.17 -9.77 18.65
CA GLU A 579 63.26 -8.85 17.95
C GLU A 579 61.88 -9.51 17.81
N ARG A 580 61.28 -9.92 18.93
CA ARG A 580 60.06 -10.72 18.99
C ARG A 580 59.14 -10.28 20.14
N TYR A 581 57.86 -10.15 19.82
CA TYR A 581 56.78 -9.94 20.77
C TYR A 581 56.07 -11.27 21.02
N ARG A 582 55.92 -11.66 22.29
CA ARG A 582 55.24 -12.91 22.66
C ARG A 582 53.95 -12.60 23.41
N ILE A 583 52.83 -13.01 22.86
CA ILE A 583 51.50 -12.87 23.47
C ILE A 583 51.13 -14.24 24.06
N GLN A 584 50.64 -14.27 25.30
CA GLN A 584 50.22 -15.50 25.96
C GLN A 584 48.89 -15.32 26.67
N SER A 585 48.01 -16.30 26.60
CA SER A 585 46.68 -16.26 27.22
C SER A 585 46.21 -17.67 27.57
N ASN A 586 45.32 -17.77 28.55
CA ASN A 586 44.63 -19.02 28.86
C ASN A 586 43.52 -19.34 27.85
N SER A 587 42.99 -18.31 27.18
CA SER A 587 42.00 -18.43 26.11
C SER A 587 42.51 -17.84 24.80
N LEU A 588 42.33 -18.53 23.68
CA LEU A 588 42.81 -18.12 22.36
C LEU A 588 42.07 -16.88 21.82
N THR A 589 40.79 -16.75 22.16
CA THR A 589 39.88 -15.71 21.71
C THR A 589 40.31 -14.30 22.15
N THR A 590 40.82 -14.15 23.38
CA THR A 590 41.33 -12.87 23.89
C THR A 590 42.57 -12.37 23.16
N MET A 591 43.32 -13.27 22.50
CA MET A 591 44.53 -12.91 21.75
C MET A 591 44.20 -12.13 20.47
N SER A 592 42.99 -12.28 19.90
CA SER A 592 42.56 -11.61 18.67
C SER A 592 42.71 -10.08 18.73
N VAL A 593 42.17 -9.48 19.81
CA VAL A 593 42.19 -8.02 20.00
C VAL A 593 43.61 -7.52 20.30
N LEU A 594 44.39 -8.27 21.06
CA LEU A 594 45.77 -7.88 21.39
C LEU A 594 46.67 -7.91 20.16
N VAL A 595 46.54 -8.92 19.30
CA VAL A 595 47.30 -8.99 18.03
C VAL A 595 46.88 -7.85 17.11
N GLU A 596 45.58 -7.53 17.02
CA GLU A 596 45.06 -6.40 16.23
C GLU A 596 45.71 -5.07 16.66
N GLN A 597 45.66 -4.80 17.97
CA GLN A 597 46.10 -3.54 18.55
C GLN A 597 47.61 -3.41 18.52
N LEU A 598 48.36 -4.47 18.84
CA LEU A 598 49.82 -4.46 18.76
C LEU A 598 50.28 -4.23 17.31
N THR A 599 49.68 -4.93 16.34
CA THR A 599 50.02 -4.79 14.92
C THR A 599 49.70 -3.38 14.40
N SER A 600 48.53 -2.84 14.76
CA SER A 600 48.12 -1.49 14.36
C SER A 600 49.02 -0.40 14.97
N ARG A 601 49.33 -0.49 16.26
CA ARG A 601 50.18 0.48 16.97
C ARG A 601 51.63 0.43 16.47
N LEU A 602 52.18 -0.75 16.20
CA LEU A 602 53.52 -0.87 15.60
C LEU A 602 53.58 -0.29 14.19
N LYS A 603 52.57 -0.57 13.35
CA LYS A 603 52.48 0.02 12.00
C LYS A 603 52.35 1.55 12.04
N ASN A 604 51.60 2.09 13.00
CA ASN A 604 51.47 3.53 13.19
C ASN A 604 52.79 4.18 13.68
N TYR A 605 53.51 3.53 14.60
CA TYR A 605 54.80 4.03 15.09
C TYR A 605 55.85 4.08 13.97
N TYR A 606 55.90 3.03 13.13
CA TYR A 606 56.83 2.93 12.00
C TYR A 606 56.27 3.43 10.67
N LYS A 607 55.22 4.27 10.66
CA LYS A 607 54.56 4.76 9.44
C LYS A 607 55.53 5.46 8.46
N ASN A 608 56.63 6.03 8.98
CA ASN A 608 57.66 6.70 8.19
C ASN A 608 58.74 5.75 7.63
N ASN A 609 58.81 4.49 8.11
CA ASN A 609 59.77 3.48 7.66
C ASN A 609 59.09 2.46 6.74
N SER A 610 59.28 2.60 5.42
CA SER A 610 58.68 1.72 4.41
C SER A 610 59.20 0.28 4.43
N THR A 611 60.32 0.01 5.09
CA THR A 611 60.96 -1.32 5.20
C THR A 611 60.48 -2.15 6.39
N TYR A 612 59.69 -1.58 7.30
CA TYR A 612 59.26 -2.26 8.52
C TYR A 612 58.23 -3.35 8.21
N ARG A 613 58.49 -4.58 8.66
CA ARG A 613 57.58 -5.73 8.53
C ARG A 613 57.47 -6.48 9.85
N ILE A 614 56.25 -6.92 10.13
CA ILE A 614 55.92 -7.84 11.23
C ILE A 614 55.62 -9.18 10.57
N SER A 615 56.32 -10.22 10.96
CA SER A 615 56.16 -11.55 10.41
C SER A 615 55.73 -12.56 11.48
N PHE A 616 54.94 -13.54 11.05
CA PHE A 616 54.55 -14.69 11.87
C PHE A 616 55.09 -15.97 11.22
N ILE A 617 56.05 -16.61 11.90
CA ILE A 617 56.82 -17.74 11.34
C ILE A 617 56.31 -19.10 11.86
N SER A 618 55.48 -19.12 12.91
CA SER A 618 54.94 -20.37 13.48
C SER A 618 53.75 -20.93 12.71
N SER A 619 53.43 -22.21 12.96
CA SER A 619 52.21 -22.83 12.46
C SER A 619 50.97 -22.20 13.08
N LEU A 620 49.88 -22.10 12.31
CA LEU A 620 48.58 -21.65 12.80
C LEU A 620 47.99 -22.63 13.83
N PRO A 621 47.22 -22.14 14.82
CA PRO A 621 46.58 -22.97 15.87
C PRO A 621 45.37 -23.75 15.30
N LEU A 622 45.64 -24.76 14.47
CA LEU A 622 44.62 -25.55 13.76
C LEU A 622 43.70 -26.32 14.70
N VAL A 623 44.28 -26.92 15.74
CA VAL A 623 43.55 -27.82 16.65
C VAL A 623 42.51 -27.02 17.43
N GLU A 624 42.91 -25.85 17.93
CA GLU A 624 42.02 -24.94 18.63
C GLU A 624 40.92 -24.41 17.70
N ILE A 625 41.25 -24.01 16.47
CA ILE A 625 40.24 -23.58 15.49
C ILE A 625 39.18 -24.67 15.27
N PHE A 626 39.57 -25.94 15.16
CA PHE A 626 38.63 -27.04 14.99
C PHE A 626 37.72 -27.27 16.20
N GLU A 627 38.23 -27.06 17.41
CA GLU A 627 37.44 -27.19 18.64
C GLU A 627 36.28 -26.17 18.65
N PHE A 628 36.55 -24.90 18.35
CA PHE A 628 35.52 -23.86 18.29
C PHE A 628 34.52 -24.08 17.14
N VAL A 629 34.99 -24.56 15.99
CA VAL A 629 34.11 -24.90 14.85
C VAL A 629 33.18 -26.08 15.21
N LYS A 630 33.68 -27.10 15.92
CA LYS A 630 32.85 -28.22 16.41
C LYS A 630 31.83 -27.77 17.44
N GLU A 631 32.23 -26.92 18.37
CA GLU A 631 31.34 -26.38 19.39
C GLU A 631 30.19 -25.60 18.73
N HIS A 632 30.51 -24.70 17.79
CA HIS A 632 29.54 -23.96 16.99
C HIS A 632 28.57 -24.90 16.24
N TYR A 633 29.11 -25.88 15.49
CA TYR A 633 28.30 -26.84 14.74
C TYR A 633 27.34 -27.63 15.65
N SER A 634 27.82 -28.10 16.79
CA SER A 634 27.01 -28.87 17.76
C SER A 634 25.89 -28.04 18.39
N THR A 635 26.18 -26.78 18.75
CA THR A 635 25.19 -25.86 19.31
C THR A 635 24.14 -25.47 18.28
N ARG A 636 24.54 -25.27 17.02
CA ARG A 636 23.62 -25.04 15.89
C ARG A 636 22.69 -26.22 15.64
N GLN A 637 23.23 -27.45 15.62
CA GLN A 637 22.39 -28.66 15.49
C GLN A 637 21.37 -28.77 16.62
N MET A 638 21.80 -28.49 17.86
CA MET A 638 20.90 -28.47 19.01
C MET A 638 19.77 -27.43 18.84
N VAL A 639 20.07 -26.21 18.40
CA VAL A 639 19.04 -25.19 18.12
C VAL A 639 18.07 -25.66 17.03
N ASN A 640 18.57 -26.26 15.95
CA ASN A 640 17.75 -26.79 14.85
C ASN A 640 16.82 -27.90 15.32
N ASP A 641 17.27 -28.80 16.19
CA ASP A 641 16.45 -29.89 16.71
C ASP A 641 15.35 -29.38 17.66
N ILE A 642 15.65 -28.37 18.47
CA ILE A 642 14.66 -27.70 19.33
C ILE A 642 13.62 -26.97 18.48
N GLN A 643 14.05 -26.25 17.43
CA GLN A 643 13.13 -25.60 16.48
C GLN A 643 12.22 -26.60 15.78
N LYS A 644 12.74 -27.75 15.32
CA LYS A 644 11.94 -28.84 14.74
C LYS A 644 10.93 -29.39 15.74
N LYS A 645 11.31 -29.53 17.03
CA LYS A 645 10.40 -29.95 18.10
C LYS A 645 9.30 -28.91 18.33
N LEU A 646 9.65 -27.63 18.38
CA LEU A 646 8.70 -26.52 18.52
C LEU A 646 7.71 -26.47 17.35
N ALA A 647 8.19 -26.67 16.11
CA ALA A 647 7.33 -26.72 14.93
C ALA A 647 6.31 -27.86 15.00
N LYS A 648 6.71 -29.05 15.47
CA LYS A 648 5.81 -30.20 15.69
C LYS A 648 4.76 -29.89 16.76
N LEU A 649 5.17 -29.33 17.91
CA LEU A 649 4.25 -28.96 18.99
C LEU A 649 3.27 -27.86 18.55
N SER A 650 3.74 -26.86 17.81
CA SER A 650 2.90 -25.79 17.26
C SER A 650 1.87 -26.32 16.26
N ALA A 651 2.25 -27.29 15.43
CA ALA A 651 1.34 -27.97 14.52
C ALA A 651 0.27 -28.78 15.28
N GLN A 652 0.69 -29.50 16.33
CA GLN A 652 -0.23 -30.23 17.22
C GLN A 652 -1.22 -29.29 17.91
N PHE A 653 -0.75 -28.19 18.48
CA PHE A 653 -1.58 -27.17 19.13
C PHE A 653 -2.63 -26.60 18.16
N ARG A 654 -2.22 -26.26 16.93
CA ARG A 654 -3.13 -25.79 15.87
C ARG A 654 -4.17 -26.84 15.49
N LEU A 655 -3.81 -28.12 15.44
CA LEU A 655 -4.74 -29.21 15.15
C LEU A 655 -5.78 -29.38 16.27
N ILE A 656 -5.36 -29.28 17.53
CA ILE A 656 -6.26 -29.33 18.70
C ILE A 656 -7.24 -28.16 18.66
N GLN A 657 -6.76 -26.93 18.43
CA GLN A 657 -7.60 -25.75 18.29
C GLN A 657 -8.64 -25.90 17.16
N LYS A 658 -8.22 -26.37 15.97
CA LYS A 658 -9.16 -26.64 14.86
C LYS A 658 -10.24 -27.65 15.26
N ARG A 659 -9.88 -28.70 16.00
CA ARG A 659 -10.84 -29.70 16.50
C ARG A 659 -11.79 -29.13 17.54
N LEU A 660 -11.30 -28.28 18.44
CA LEU A 660 -12.12 -27.57 19.43
C LEU A 660 -13.14 -26.64 18.74
N ILE A 661 -12.73 -25.85 17.76
CA ILE A 661 -13.64 -24.94 17.01
C ILE A 661 -14.77 -25.72 16.32
N VAL A 662 -14.45 -26.84 15.67
CA VAL A 662 -15.47 -27.69 15.02
C VAL A 662 -16.47 -28.24 16.05
N LYS A 663 -15.99 -28.61 17.24
CA LYS A 663 -16.86 -29.08 18.33
C LYS A 663 -17.69 -27.95 18.95
N TYR A 664 -17.14 -26.76 19.15
CA TYR A 664 -17.90 -25.60 19.64
C TYR A 664 -19.01 -25.16 18.67
N ARG A 665 -18.80 -25.31 17.36
CA ARG A 665 -19.83 -25.03 16.34
C ARG A 665 -20.95 -26.07 16.33
N SER A 666 -20.72 -27.26 16.89
CA SER A 666 -21.73 -28.32 16.89
C SER A 666 -22.84 -28.05 17.90
N LYS A 667 -24.11 -28.20 17.48
CA LYS A 667 -25.27 -27.94 18.34
C LYS A 667 -25.41 -28.94 19.50
N ASN A 668 -24.75 -30.09 19.42
CA ASN A 668 -24.80 -31.15 20.44
C ASN A 668 -23.50 -31.15 21.26
N PRO A 669 -23.54 -30.85 22.57
CA PRO A 669 -22.34 -30.79 23.39
C PRO A 669 -21.74 -32.19 23.60
N THR A 670 -20.51 -32.40 23.13
CA THR A 670 -19.69 -33.57 23.52
C THR A 670 -18.70 -33.17 24.61
N PRO A 671 -18.28 -34.07 25.50
CA PRO A 671 -17.33 -33.72 26.56
C PRO A 671 -16.00 -33.24 25.96
N LEU A 672 -15.59 -32.02 26.33
CA LEU A 672 -14.40 -31.32 25.83
C LEU A 672 -13.18 -31.46 26.75
N LYS A 673 -13.38 -31.93 27.99
CA LYS A 673 -12.36 -31.96 29.05
C LYS A 673 -11.03 -32.59 28.62
N ASN A 674 -11.06 -33.68 27.86
CA ASN A 674 -9.83 -34.34 27.39
C ASN A 674 -9.05 -33.49 26.37
N LEU A 675 -9.75 -32.71 25.53
CA LEU A 675 -9.10 -31.83 24.56
C LEU A 675 -8.58 -30.56 25.23
N GLU A 676 -9.27 -30.07 26.26
CA GLU A 676 -8.80 -28.93 27.08
C GLU A 676 -7.55 -29.28 27.87
N LEU A 677 -7.49 -30.47 28.48
CA LEU A 677 -6.27 -30.96 29.14
C LEU A 677 -5.11 -31.07 28.14
N LEU A 678 -5.35 -31.70 26.98
CA LEU A 678 -4.32 -31.82 25.94
C LEU A 678 -3.85 -30.44 25.42
N LEU A 679 -4.75 -29.46 25.32
CA LEU A 679 -4.40 -28.10 24.92
C LEU A 679 -3.49 -27.44 25.97
N ASN A 680 -3.79 -27.58 27.26
CA ASN A 680 -2.99 -27.02 28.34
C ASN A 680 -1.61 -27.70 28.46
N ASP A 681 -1.55 -29.03 28.30
CA ASP A 681 -0.30 -29.78 28.31
C ASP A 681 0.59 -29.35 27.14
N THR A 682 0.04 -29.30 25.92
CA THR A 682 0.80 -28.87 24.74
C THR A 682 1.22 -27.40 24.81
N TYR A 683 0.43 -26.53 25.44
CA TYR A 683 0.81 -25.14 25.68
C TYR A 683 1.98 -25.03 26.66
N SER A 684 1.95 -25.79 27.76
CA SER A 684 3.02 -25.84 28.75
C SER A 684 4.32 -26.39 28.14
N ASP A 685 4.22 -27.43 27.31
CA ASP A 685 5.34 -27.98 26.54
C ASP A 685 5.94 -26.95 25.56
N ILE A 686 5.09 -26.14 24.90
CA ILE A 686 5.54 -25.06 24.01
C ILE A 686 6.35 -24.04 24.80
N ILE A 687 5.84 -23.57 25.95
CA ILE A 687 6.54 -22.59 26.80
C ILE A 687 7.91 -23.15 27.22
N PHE A 688 7.95 -24.38 27.73
CA PHE A 688 9.19 -25.01 28.16
C PHE A 688 10.21 -25.14 27.02
N VAL A 689 9.75 -25.54 25.83
CA VAL A 689 10.61 -25.63 24.65
C VAL A 689 11.08 -24.26 24.17
N THR A 690 10.27 -23.20 24.31
CA THR A 690 10.67 -21.83 23.96
C THR A 690 11.73 -21.28 24.92
N GLU A 691 11.60 -21.49 26.24
CA GLU A 691 12.64 -21.10 27.21
C GLU A 691 13.94 -21.86 26.95
N PHE A 692 13.85 -23.15 26.62
CA PHE A 692 15.02 -23.95 26.25
C PHE A 692 15.66 -23.47 24.94
N LEU A 693 14.85 -23.05 23.97
CA LEU A 693 15.32 -22.47 22.71
C LEU A 693 16.02 -21.13 22.92
N GLU A 694 15.50 -20.26 23.79
CA GLU A 694 16.13 -18.98 24.15
C GLU A 694 17.51 -19.19 24.77
N ASN A 695 17.61 -20.12 25.74
CA ASN A 695 18.89 -20.51 26.34
C ASN A 695 19.87 -21.09 25.30
N ALA A 696 19.37 -21.93 24.37
CA ALA A 696 20.20 -22.49 23.31
C ALA A 696 20.66 -21.43 22.30
N LYS A 697 19.81 -20.44 21.97
CA LYS A 697 20.17 -19.29 21.14
C LYS A 697 21.20 -18.39 21.83
N GLY A 698 21.06 -18.11 23.13
CA GLY A 698 22.07 -17.36 23.88
C GLY A 698 23.43 -18.07 23.86
N LYS A 699 23.45 -19.41 23.99
CA LYS A 699 24.68 -20.21 23.81
C LYS A 699 25.24 -20.13 22.38
N LEU A 700 24.37 -20.15 21.36
CA LEU A 700 24.78 -20.00 19.96
C LEU A 700 25.46 -18.66 19.72
N VAL A 701 24.91 -17.56 20.25
CA VAL A 701 25.54 -16.22 20.12
C VAL A 701 26.93 -16.23 20.75
N LYS A 702 27.09 -16.85 21.93
CA LYS A 702 28.40 -17.00 22.57
C LYS A 702 29.39 -17.85 21.75
N THR A 703 28.95 -18.95 21.15
CA THR A 703 29.84 -19.77 20.31
C THR A 703 30.19 -19.07 19.00
N GLN A 704 29.27 -18.28 18.43
CA GLN A 704 29.51 -17.41 17.27
C GLN A 704 30.54 -16.31 17.58
N THR A 705 30.45 -15.65 18.74
CA THR A 705 31.45 -14.65 19.16
C THR A 705 32.82 -15.29 19.34
N ASN A 706 32.90 -16.45 20.00
CA ASN A 706 34.18 -17.13 20.21
C ASN A 706 34.81 -17.58 18.88
N LEU A 707 34.02 -18.16 17.99
CA LEU A 707 34.50 -18.60 16.69
C LEU A 707 34.92 -17.40 15.81
N SER A 708 34.22 -16.27 15.89
CA SER A 708 34.60 -15.05 15.14
C SER A 708 35.92 -14.47 15.64
N CYS A 709 36.17 -14.44 16.96
CA CYS A 709 37.47 -14.09 17.53
C CYS A 709 38.59 -14.94 16.93
N VAL A 710 38.38 -16.26 16.86
CA VAL A 710 39.40 -17.21 16.39
C VAL A 710 39.64 -17.11 14.88
N ILE A 711 38.59 -16.92 14.07
CA ILE A 711 38.75 -16.69 12.62
C ILE A 711 39.42 -15.35 12.36
N TYR A 712 39.10 -14.30 13.13
CA TYR A 712 39.74 -13.00 12.99
C TYR A 712 41.22 -13.06 13.35
N LEU A 713 41.56 -13.78 14.43
CA LEU A 713 42.95 -14.09 14.77
C LEU A 713 43.64 -14.86 13.64
N ALA A 714 43.01 -15.90 13.09
CA ALA A 714 43.59 -16.66 11.98
C ALA A 714 43.84 -15.77 10.75
N ARG A 715 42.90 -14.87 10.42
CA ARG A 715 43.05 -13.89 9.34
C ARG A 715 44.22 -12.94 9.59
N GLN A 716 44.35 -12.40 10.81
CA GLN A 716 45.49 -11.54 11.15
C GLN A 716 46.83 -12.28 11.09
N LEU A 717 46.87 -13.53 11.53
CA LEU A 717 48.10 -14.33 11.46
C LEU A 717 48.48 -14.65 10.02
N ILE A 718 47.50 -14.93 9.14
CA ILE A 718 47.72 -15.12 7.70
C ILE A 718 48.23 -13.81 7.05
N ASP A 719 47.74 -12.65 7.46
CA ASP A 719 48.23 -11.34 7.00
C ASP A 719 49.69 -11.08 7.37
N LEU A 720 50.14 -11.66 8.48
CA LEU A 720 51.51 -11.56 8.97
C LEU A 720 52.41 -12.68 8.42
N MET A 721 51.88 -13.61 7.63
CA MET A 721 52.69 -14.58 6.89
C MET A 721 53.15 -13.96 5.55
N ASP A 722 54.37 -14.28 5.12
CA ASP A 722 54.93 -13.83 3.84
C ASP A 722 54.27 -14.58 2.66
N ILE A 723 53.01 -14.24 2.35
CA ILE A 723 52.21 -14.80 1.25
C ILE A 723 51.98 -13.71 0.19
N ASN A 724 51.91 -14.11 -1.09
CA ASN A 724 51.62 -13.19 -2.21
C ASN A 724 50.33 -12.40 -1.97
N SER A 725 50.41 -11.06 -2.12
CA SER A 725 49.33 -10.09 -1.88
C SER A 725 47.96 -10.50 -2.47
N GLY A 726 47.92 -10.96 -3.73
CA GLY A 726 46.67 -11.37 -4.38
C GLY A 726 46.05 -12.65 -3.81
N VAL A 727 46.88 -13.60 -3.34
CA VAL A 727 46.39 -14.82 -2.66
C VAL A 727 45.91 -14.46 -1.25
N THR A 728 46.63 -13.58 -0.55
CA THR A 728 46.26 -13.08 0.77
C THR A 728 44.90 -12.38 0.74
N GLU A 729 44.62 -11.57 -0.28
CA GLU A 729 43.33 -10.90 -0.46
C GLU A 729 42.18 -11.87 -0.73
N MET A 730 42.39 -12.88 -1.57
CA MET A 730 41.40 -13.95 -1.76
C MET A 730 41.16 -14.73 -0.47
N VAL A 731 42.20 -15.08 0.28
CA VAL A 731 42.07 -15.79 1.56
C VAL A 731 41.33 -14.92 2.59
N LYS A 732 41.61 -13.62 2.66
CA LYS A 732 40.85 -12.65 3.50
C LYS A 732 39.37 -12.62 3.16
N SER A 733 39.04 -12.69 1.88
CA SER A 733 37.64 -12.71 1.42
C SER A 733 36.93 -14.01 1.81
N THR A 734 37.66 -15.14 1.82
CA THR A 734 37.09 -16.43 2.22
C THR A 734 36.93 -16.56 3.73
N PHE A 735 37.93 -16.17 4.53
CA PHE A 735 37.83 -16.15 5.98
C PHE A 735 37.08 -14.89 6.44
N CYS A 736 35.77 -14.92 6.25
CA CYS A 736 34.88 -13.88 6.78
C CYS A 736 34.89 -13.95 8.32
N GLY A 737 35.38 -12.88 8.96
CA GLY A 737 35.43 -12.79 10.42
C GLY A 737 34.06 -12.59 11.07
N ARG A 738 33.01 -12.24 10.30
CA ARG A 738 31.64 -12.13 10.80
C ARG A 738 30.89 -13.42 10.52
N ILE A 739 30.49 -14.10 11.58
CA ILE A 739 29.73 -15.36 11.51
C ILE A 739 28.26 -15.02 11.55
N TYR A 740 27.53 -15.41 10.51
CA TYR A 740 26.10 -15.31 10.43
C TYR A 740 25.54 -16.68 10.10
N ASP A 741 24.63 -17.17 10.94
CA ASP A 741 23.80 -18.32 10.62
C ASP A 741 22.43 -17.82 10.18
N LEU A 742 22.12 -18.02 8.91
CA LEU A 742 20.80 -17.78 8.35
C LEU A 742 20.00 -19.08 8.41
N ASP A 743 18.67 -18.98 8.47
CA ASP A 743 17.78 -20.15 8.54
C ASP A 743 18.00 -21.15 7.38
N SER A 744 18.44 -20.66 6.21
CA SER A 744 18.70 -21.47 5.02
C SER A 744 20.17 -21.78 4.75
N GLN A 745 21.10 -21.08 5.41
CA GLN A 745 22.53 -21.14 5.08
C GLN A 745 23.36 -20.90 6.34
N ALA A 746 24.17 -21.89 6.70
CA ALA A 746 25.07 -21.77 7.83
C ALA A 746 26.48 -21.38 7.41
N TRP A 747 27.24 -20.87 8.38
CA TRP A 747 28.63 -20.49 8.15
C TRP A 747 29.50 -21.65 7.67
N GLU A 748 29.32 -22.88 8.19
CA GLU A 748 30.12 -24.03 7.76
C GLU A 748 29.89 -24.39 6.28
N ASP A 749 28.65 -24.23 5.79
CA ASP A 749 28.27 -24.53 4.41
C ASP A 749 28.93 -23.53 3.43
N VAL A 750 28.97 -22.25 3.81
CA VAL A 750 29.64 -21.20 3.04
C VAL A 750 31.14 -21.44 3.03
N MET A 751 31.72 -21.77 4.18
CA MET A 751 33.15 -21.99 4.29
C MET A 751 33.61 -23.24 3.54
N ASP A 752 32.90 -24.38 3.64
CA ASP A 752 33.30 -25.61 2.92
C ASP A 752 33.32 -25.37 1.41
N THR A 753 32.34 -24.66 0.87
CA THR A 753 32.27 -24.33 -0.56
C THR A 753 33.38 -23.36 -0.98
N CYS A 754 33.66 -22.31 -0.19
CA CYS A 754 34.78 -21.40 -0.43
C CYS A 754 36.14 -22.13 -0.37
N LEU A 755 36.35 -23.01 0.61
CA LEU A 755 37.57 -23.81 0.73
C LEU A 755 37.72 -24.78 -0.46
N CYS A 756 36.63 -25.43 -0.88
CA CYS A 756 36.61 -26.27 -2.08
C CYS A 756 36.98 -25.49 -3.34
N TYR A 757 36.46 -24.26 -3.48
CA TYR A 757 36.78 -23.38 -4.60
C TYR A 757 38.27 -23.04 -4.61
N LEU A 758 38.82 -22.57 -3.47
CA LEU A 758 40.25 -22.25 -3.35
C LEU A 758 41.16 -23.45 -3.66
N LEU A 759 40.81 -24.65 -3.20
CA LEU A 759 41.58 -25.87 -3.46
C LEU A 759 41.58 -26.30 -4.93
N ARG A 760 40.57 -25.91 -5.72
CA ARG A 760 40.43 -26.26 -7.15
C ARG A 760 40.96 -25.19 -8.09
N THR A 761 41.01 -23.93 -7.68
CA THR A 761 41.51 -22.81 -8.50
C THR A 761 42.95 -22.44 -8.12
N VAL A 762 43.10 -21.68 -7.03
CA VAL A 762 44.36 -21.01 -6.63
C VAL A 762 45.35 -21.97 -5.97
N LEU A 763 44.86 -22.95 -5.20
CA LEU A 763 45.67 -23.91 -4.44
C LEU A 763 45.63 -25.32 -5.04
N ALA A 764 45.25 -25.46 -6.31
CA ALA A 764 45.22 -26.76 -7.00
C ALA A 764 46.60 -27.41 -7.08
N LYS A 765 46.64 -28.74 -6.92
CA LYS A 765 47.88 -29.54 -6.98
C LYS A 765 48.19 -29.99 -8.41
N ASN A 766 47.17 -30.29 -9.20
CA ASN A 766 47.26 -30.84 -10.56
C ASN A 766 46.28 -30.12 -11.50
N GLU A 767 46.59 -30.04 -12.81
CA GLU A 767 45.68 -29.50 -13.84
C GLU A 767 44.33 -30.24 -13.91
N LYS A 768 44.31 -31.55 -13.57
CA LYS A 768 43.07 -32.34 -13.45
C LYS A 768 42.13 -31.84 -12.35
N ASP A 769 42.64 -31.20 -11.30
CA ASP A 769 41.82 -30.61 -10.24
C ASP A 769 41.24 -29.26 -10.66
N GLN A 770 41.94 -28.51 -11.53
CA GLN A 770 41.44 -27.27 -12.15
C GLN A 770 40.33 -27.54 -13.18
N LEU A 771 40.39 -28.69 -13.86
CA LEU A 771 39.37 -29.12 -14.84
C LEU A 771 38.08 -29.66 -14.19
N ARG A 772 38.06 -29.93 -12.87
CA ARG A 772 36.82 -30.30 -12.18
C ARG A 772 35.98 -29.05 -11.96
N VAL A 773 34.71 -29.10 -12.38
CA VAL A 773 33.74 -28.02 -12.16
C VAL A 773 33.78 -27.56 -10.70
N ALA A 774 34.00 -26.27 -10.48
CA ALA A 774 33.95 -25.69 -9.15
C ALA A 774 32.56 -25.90 -8.56
N HIS A 775 32.47 -26.45 -7.36
CA HIS A 775 31.18 -26.61 -6.68
C HIS A 775 30.70 -25.21 -6.28
N THR A 776 29.69 -24.68 -6.95
CA THR A 776 29.10 -23.37 -6.66
C THR A 776 27.78 -23.45 -5.90
N SER A 777 27.30 -24.67 -5.62
CA SER A 777 26.12 -24.91 -4.79
C SER A 777 26.51 -25.07 -3.32
N PHE A 778 25.82 -24.34 -2.45
CA PHE A 778 25.88 -24.50 -1.00
C PHE A 778 25.11 -25.75 -0.60
N GLU A 779 25.83 -26.79 -0.19
CA GLU A 779 25.26 -28.02 0.37
C GLU A 779 25.43 -28.03 1.88
N GLU A 780 24.41 -28.51 2.61
CA GLU A 780 24.47 -28.64 4.06
C GLU A 780 25.60 -29.62 4.46
N VAL A 781 26.54 -29.14 5.26
CA VAL A 781 27.62 -29.95 5.82
C VAL A 781 27.04 -30.88 6.88
N LYS A 782 26.95 -32.18 6.56
CA LYS A 782 26.51 -33.23 7.49
C LYS A 782 27.66 -33.85 8.29
N ASP A 783 28.85 -33.91 7.68
CA ASP A 783 30.05 -34.55 8.25
C ASP A 783 31.19 -33.54 8.42
N MET A 784 31.51 -33.18 9.67
CA MET A 784 32.60 -32.26 10.00
C MET A 784 33.99 -32.76 9.59
N ASN A 785 34.18 -34.09 9.52
CA ASN A 785 35.47 -34.69 9.11
C ASN A 785 35.90 -34.29 7.69
N LYS A 786 34.93 -33.99 6.81
CA LYS A 786 35.22 -33.53 5.44
C LYS A 786 35.68 -32.07 5.45
N PHE A 787 34.97 -31.23 6.20
CA PHE A 787 35.33 -29.82 6.41
C PHE A 787 36.73 -29.67 7.02
N GLU A 788 37.05 -30.45 8.06
CA GLU A 788 38.38 -30.45 8.68
C GLU A 788 39.50 -30.78 7.69
N LYS A 789 39.27 -31.77 6.82
CA LYS A 789 40.23 -32.15 5.77
C LYS A 789 40.43 -31.03 4.75
N HIS A 790 39.38 -30.29 4.39
CA HIS A 790 39.51 -29.18 3.45
C HIS A 790 40.26 -28.01 4.08
N LEU A 791 39.91 -27.65 5.32
CA LEU A 791 40.56 -26.55 6.05
C LEU A 791 42.04 -26.84 6.32
N THR A 792 42.39 -28.05 6.77
CA THR A 792 43.80 -28.47 6.93
C THR A 792 44.57 -28.39 5.61
N GLN A 793 43.99 -28.87 4.51
CA GLN A 793 44.64 -28.82 3.20
C GLN A 793 44.89 -27.39 2.71
N VAL A 794 43.94 -26.47 2.92
CA VAL A 794 44.13 -25.05 2.53
C VAL A 794 45.28 -24.44 3.34
N LEU A 795 45.28 -24.61 4.66
CA LEU A 795 46.29 -23.99 5.53
C LEU A 795 47.69 -24.60 5.34
N GLU A 796 47.81 -25.92 5.11
CA GLU A 796 49.08 -26.52 4.73
C GLU A 796 49.61 -26.03 3.37
N ARG A 797 48.72 -25.89 2.36
CA ARG A 797 49.13 -25.45 1.01
C ARG A 797 49.52 -23.97 0.99
N LEU A 798 48.89 -23.14 1.82
CA LEU A 798 49.29 -21.74 2.01
C LEU A 798 50.71 -21.63 2.56
N GLN A 799 51.05 -22.42 3.59
CA GLN A 799 52.41 -22.45 4.13
C GLN A 799 53.43 -22.95 3.09
N LYS A 800 53.10 -23.99 2.29
CA LYS A 800 54.01 -24.55 1.28
C LYS A 800 54.24 -23.64 0.07
N LYS A 801 53.25 -22.84 -0.35
CA LYS A 801 53.42 -21.89 -1.48
C LYS A 801 54.21 -20.63 -1.11
N SER A 802 54.32 -20.28 0.17
CA SER A 802 55.19 -19.18 0.62
C SER A 802 56.68 -19.40 0.30
N ILE A 803 57.10 -20.66 0.12
CA ILE A 803 58.52 -21.05 0.00
C ILE A 803 59.04 -21.03 -1.45
N PHE A 804 58.17 -20.98 -2.47
CA PHE A 804 58.54 -21.27 -3.87
C PHE A 804 58.63 -20.06 -4.82
N ASN A 805 58.48 -18.82 -4.35
CA ASN A 805 58.34 -17.66 -5.23
C ASN A 805 59.56 -16.72 -5.22
N ASP A 806 60.75 -17.27 -5.47
CA ASP A 806 61.99 -16.49 -5.70
C ASP A 806 62.45 -16.52 -7.17
N GLY A 807 61.53 -16.71 -8.12
CA GLY A 807 61.89 -16.74 -9.54
C GLY A 807 60.69 -16.79 -10.48
N SER A 808 60.10 -15.64 -10.78
CA SER A 808 59.53 -15.36 -12.11
C SER A 808 59.23 -13.87 -12.21
N GLU A 809 59.73 -13.30 -13.29
CA GLU A 809 59.90 -11.87 -13.56
C GLU A 809 58.57 -11.12 -13.60
N ALA A 810 58.57 -9.95 -12.96
CA ALA A 810 57.58 -8.91 -13.14
C ALA A 810 57.85 -8.21 -14.48
N GLU A 811 56.92 -8.34 -15.43
CA GLU A 811 56.87 -7.45 -16.59
C GLU A 811 56.44 -6.06 -16.13
N LYS A 812 57.20 -5.07 -16.60
CA LYS A 812 57.11 -3.65 -16.28
C LYS A 812 55.89 -3.05 -16.97
N ASP A 813 55.04 -2.36 -16.21
CA ASP A 813 54.10 -1.39 -16.76
C ASP A 813 54.79 -0.01 -16.82
N ASP A 814 54.69 0.60 -18.00
CA ASP A 814 55.28 1.87 -18.37
C ASP A 814 54.67 3.05 -17.58
N GLU A 815 55.55 3.93 -17.10
CA GLU A 815 55.21 5.28 -16.65
C GLU A 815 54.70 6.11 -17.85
N GLN A 816 53.48 6.63 -17.75
CA GLN A 816 53.04 7.75 -18.60
C GLN A 816 52.47 8.87 -17.73
N GLU A 817 53.00 10.06 -18.01
CA GLU A 817 52.87 11.32 -17.28
C GLU A 817 51.43 11.80 -17.15
N GLU A 818 51.08 12.27 -15.94
CA GLU A 818 49.83 12.97 -15.65
C GLU A 818 49.83 14.37 -16.28
N GLU A 819 49.06 14.57 -17.36
CA GLU A 819 48.57 15.89 -17.73
C GLU A 819 47.14 16.10 -17.18
N GLU A 820 47.02 16.97 -16.18
CA GLU A 820 45.75 17.43 -15.60
C GLU A 820 44.92 18.22 -16.63
N ALA A 821 44.02 17.54 -17.34
CA ALA A 821 42.96 18.21 -18.08
C ALA A 821 41.72 18.39 -17.20
N LYS A 822 41.50 19.61 -16.70
CA LYS A 822 40.24 20.05 -16.07
C LYS A 822 39.10 19.95 -17.09
N TYR A 823 38.24 18.94 -16.95
CA TYR A 823 36.96 18.89 -17.66
C TYR A 823 35.80 19.19 -16.71
N LYS A 824 35.14 20.33 -16.95
CA LYS A 824 33.80 20.64 -16.45
C LYS A 824 32.80 19.92 -17.36
N LEU A 825 32.00 19.02 -16.80
CA LEU A 825 30.82 18.45 -17.48
C LEU A 825 29.57 19.17 -16.95
N GLU A 826 29.08 20.13 -17.72
CA GLU A 826 27.86 20.91 -17.45
C GLU A 826 26.59 20.30 -18.07
N ALA A 827 26.64 19.09 -18.65
CA ALA A 827 25.48 18.51 -19.33
C ALA A 827 24.83 17.35 -18.55
N PRO A 828 23.49 17.36 -18.34
CA PRO A 828 22.77 16.30 -17.66
C PRO A 828 22.77 15.00 -18.49
N ILE A 829 22.85 13.86 -17.80
CA ILE A 829 22.81 12.53 -18.44
C ILE A 829 21.35 12.17 -18.75
N GLY A 830 21.03 12.08 -20.04
CA GLY A 830 19.73 11.67 -20.56
C GLY A 830 19.27 12.54 -21.72
N SER A 831 18.60 11.96 -22.71
CA SER A 831 18.16 12.70 -23.90
C SER A 831 17.10 13.75 -23.56
N GLU A 832 17.34 15.03 -23.80
CA GLU A 832 16.35 16.10 -23.53
C GLU A 832 15.15 16.00 -24.50
N ILE A 833 15.40 15.50 -25.71
CA ILE A 833 14.38 15.21 -26.72
C ILE A 833 13.51 14.03 -26.26
N ALA A 834 14.12 13.01 -25.64
CA ALA A 834 13.42 11.93 -24.96
C ALA A 834 12.67 12.42 -23.72
N VAL A 835 13.13 13.45 -22.99
CA VAL A 835 12.39 14.03 -21.85
C VAL A 835 11.12 14.73 -22.30
N SER A 836 11.07 15.36 -23.47
CA SER A 836 9.82 15.95 -24.00
C SER A 836 8.79 14.89 -24.42
N SER A 837 9.24 13.81 -25.06
CA SER A 837 8.40 12.66 -25.45
C SER A 837 8.06 11.74 -24.27
N THR A 838 8.96 11.61 -23.28
CA THR A 838 8.68 10.95 -22.00
C THR A 838 7.95 11.82 -21.01
N ARG A 839 7.93 13.17 -21.10
CA ARG A 839 6.97 14.00 -20.35
C ARG A 839 5.54 13.76 -20.83
N LEU A 840 5.35 13.50 -22.13
CA LEU A 840 4.07 13.02 -22.64
C LEU A 840 3.74 11.58 -22.20
N LEU A 841 4.72 10.66 -22.16
CA LEU A 841 4.51 9.29 -21.67
C LEU A 841 4.43 9.17 -20.14
N SER A 842 5.07 10.07 -19.39
CA SER A 842 5.06 10.14 -17.92
C SER A 842 3.90 10.98 -17.40
N ALA A 843 3.40 11.96 -18.17
CA ALA A 843 2.05 12.50 -17.98
C ALA A 843 1.00 11.40 -18.18
N ARG A 844 1.18 10.51 -19.19
CA ARG A 844 0.31 9.35 -19.39
C ARG A 844 0.44 8.30 -18.28
N LYS A 845 1.66 8.01 -17.78
CA LYS A 845 1.91 7.10 -16.64
C LYS A 845 1.50 7.70 -15.28
N SER A 846 1.57 9.02 -15.08
CA SER A 846 1.10 9.69 -13.86
C SER A 846 -0.42 9.83 -13.84
N LEU A 847 -1.07 9.99 -15.00
CA LEU A 847 -2.52 9.87 -15.15
C LEU A 847 -3.00 8.42 -14.95
N LEU A 848 -2.24 7.41 -15.41
CA LEU A 848 -2.52 5.99 -15.15
C LEU A 848 -2.23 5.59 -13.69
N ARG A 849 -1.21 6.17 -13.05
CA ARG A 849 -0.91 5.96 -11.62
C ARG A 849 -1.87 6.71 -10.70
N LYS A 850 -2.38 7.90 -11.07
CA LYS A 850 -3.48 8.56 -10.37
C LYS A 850 -4.76 7.71 -10.45
N ARG A 851 -5.12 7.20 -11.63
CA ARG A 851 -6.22 6.23 -11.78
C ARG A 851 -6.05 4.98 -10.91
N HIS A 852 -4.87 4.36 -10.90
CA HIS A 852 -4.62 3.21 -10.02
C HIS A 852 -4.57 3.56 -8.52
N LYS A 853 -4.22 4.78 -8.13
CA LYS A 853 -4.21 5.20 -6.71
C LYS A 853 -5.62 5.53 -6.24
N ASP A 854 -6.45 6.12 -7.11
CA ASP A 854 -7.87 6.38 -6.85
C ASP A 854 -8.68 5.06 -6.82
N ASP A 855 -8.35 4.09 -7.70
CA ASP A 855 -8.92 2.74 -7.68
C ASP A 855 -8.52 1.93 -6.42
N VAL A 856 -7.32 2.14 -5.86
CA VAL A 856 -6.84 1.46 -4.64
C VAL A 856 -7.32 2.15 -3.35
N VAL A 857 -7.54 3.46 -3.37
CA VAL A 857 -8.19 4.18 -2.26
C VAL A 857 -9.68 3.85 -2.20
N ALA A 858 -10.35 3.68 -3.35
CA ALA A 858 -11.72 3.17 -3.43
C ALA A 858 -11.86 1.70 -2.97
N SER A 859 -10.81 0.87 -3.10
CA SER A 859 -10.83 -0.52 -2.60
C SER A 859 -10.47 -0.67 -1.11
N ASN A 860 -9.93 0.37 -0.47
CA ASN A 860 -9.53 0.35 0.95
C ASN A 860 -10.46 1.16 1.87
N GLN A 861 -11.53 1.76 1.33
CA GLN A 861 -12.62 2.39 2.10
C GLN A 861 -13.96 1.65 2.00
N ASN A 862 -13.95 0.39 1.53
CA ASN A 862 -15.06 -0.56 1.70
C ASN A 862 -14.70 -1.64 2.70
#